data_AF-A0A3A4ZSL1-F1
#
_entry.id   AF-A0A3A4ZSL1-F1
#
_cell.length_a   1.000
_cell.length_b   1.000
_cell.length_c   1.000
_cell.angle_alpha   90.00
_cell.angle_beta   90.00
_cell.angle_gamma   90.00
#
_symmetry.space_group_name_H-M   'P 1'
#
loop_
_entity.id
_entity.type
_entity.pdbx_description
1 polymer ?
#
loop_
_entity_poly.entity_id
_entity_poly.type
_entity_poly.pdbx_seq_one_letter_code
_entity_poly.pdbx_strand_id
1 'polypeptide(L)'
;MRSALLACTALAAAALALPAAGHSMPAAPARVSRDIVLQTADGIAIDARLYETGNDDVIVYCHRLLGGKEGGEVRLLAEALADRFDLMTFDFRGHKSSLGTATIGGDEVLDLRAALSCAKKMGYRRTIVLGAGMGGTVGWRTAELFGNMDALIVVSPSGLTRWTSPFVVGLVSDKMLTTSIGRVPLRIITKTRLGFMSARGYPLDLSEAPRRVPTLVIQSEKDRFVNVRRLVVSFEDFADSKSLMIVPGRKHAEDLIDRSTIARVRTFLDSLLRDEGGRPVSATERVAGNPVPSGPPSDAVRIALEGDSPLPDRVVLDELEERARHRVFEADVGRLGADPLARELLDIYAMHGYTRISVDVSDSLPPYRAKVSSPRIRAVSIAGNRRLKEDYIRGVARLGGDAFNAYELDLAVRRLGAEPAVQSATYRVAEREDGDVDVVVDVAERRPYRFLLSTKFTDVDDYAGVGFTWNEVNPTALRYEGRAMIGLLDQDFLTFHTVSKDYLRNSLRLGATFFDNIKSRDDLDYVFTRQEVREIGGEFAARYRALSSTALTIGLYGKEYSSSVVRPGLPVEEGSAAGVRCMLDLSGALPLRRLPRFLWRNTLYFEKAGPFRLGDFSFETYQANLSGELKLGRHHAARATVHAGRQNGAVPPQDAFSLGGMTTLRGYADDSFVGNRVVFASHALYLSARSVVGETSVWAPMRLVIYGDAGAAWGAGEGFSWNELRFDAGFELDYLEMLRAGCVWPVGGLREGSPRIYIGWGAHVI
;
A
#
# COMPACT_ATOMS: atom_id res chain seq x y z
N MET A 1 35.99 1.10 23.28
CA MET A 1 34.55 0.74 23.43
C MET A 1 33.75 1.58 24.42
N ARG A 2 34.32 2.46 25.27
CA ARG A 2 33.52 3.36 26.15
C ARG A 2 33.36 4.82 25.63
N SER A 3 34.13 5.23 24.63
CA SER A 3 34.12 6.61 24.11
C SER A 3 33.07 6.87 23.01
N ALA A 4 32.48 5.80 22.44
CA ALA A 4 31.45 5.92 21.38
C ALA A 4 30.02 6.02 21.93
N LEU A 5 29.79 5.67 23.21
CA LEU A 5 28.47 5.75 23.84
C LEU A 5 28.14 7.13 24.41
N LEU A 6 29.14 7.99 24.70
CA LEU A 6 28.91 9.34 25.22
C LEU A 6 28.61 10.39 24.14
N ALA A 7 28.98 10.14 22.88
CA ALA A 7 28.68 11.06 21.78
C ALA A 7 27.20 11.00 21.35
N CYS A 8 26.52 9.87 21.56
CA CYS A 8 25.12 9.70 21.20
C CYS A 8 24.13 10.27 22.24
N THR A 9 24.54 10.43 23.51
CA THR A 9 23.69 11.01 24.57
C THR A 9 23.76 12.54 24.61
N ALA A 10 24.84 13.17 24.13
CA ALA A 10 24.96 14.63 24.08
C ALA A 10 24.11 15.28 22.96
N LEU A 11 23.85 14.57 21.85
CA LEU A 11 22.98 15.08 20.77
C LEU A 11 21.48 14.98 21.09
N ALA A 12 21.08 14.16 22.06
CA ALA A 12 19.69 14.04 22.49
C ALA A 12 19.25 15.15 23.48
N ALA A 13 20.20 15.76 24.21
CA ALA A 13 19.90 16.80 25.20
C ALA A 13 19.84 18.23 24.59
N ALA A 14 20.48 18.47 23.43
CA ALA A 14 20.49 19.78 22.78
C ALA A 14 19.21 20.09 21.96
N ALA A 15 18.31 19.12 21.79
CA ALA A 15 17.01 19.32 21.13
C ALA A 15 15.88 19.76 22.09
N LEU A 16 16.17 19.91 23.39
CA LEU A 16 15.16 20.16 24.43
C LEU A 16 15.26 21.54 25.11
N ALA A 17 16.08 22.47 24.61
CA ALA A 17 16.17 23.80 25.19
C ALA A 17 16.37 24.89 24.12
N LEU A 18 15.28 25.47 23.62
CA LEU A 18 15.23 26.84 23.10
C LEU A 18 13.79 27.38 23.34
N PRO A 19 13.64 28.62 23.85
CA PRO A 19 12.41 29.08 24.46
C PRO A 19 11.38 29.52 23.42
N ALA A 20 10.12 29.13 23.62
CA ALA A 20 9.01 29.68 22.86
C ALA A 20 8.75 31.13 23.32
N ALA A 21 8.94 32.09 22.42
CA ALA A 21 8.52 33.47 22.63
C ALA A 21 6.99 33.53 22.72
N GLY A 22 6.48 33.88 23.89
CA GLY A 22 5.05 34.04 24.16
C GLY A 22 4.47 35.27 23.44
N HIS A 23 3.41 35.04 22.67
CA HIS A 23 2.39 36.06 22.41
C HIS A 23 1.08 35.52 23.00
N SER A 24 0.66 36.13 24.11
CA SER A 24 -0.60 35.84 24.78
C SER A 24 -1.78 36.43 24.00
N MET A 25 -2.65 35.55 23.50
CA MET A 25 -4.03 35.87 23.12
C MET A 25 -4.98 35.10 24.06
N PRO A 26 -6.17 35.64 24.37
CA PRO A 26 -6.97 35.22 25.52
C PRO A 26 -7.45 33.77 25.41
N ALA A 27 -7.52 33.10 26.56
CA ALA A 27 -7.81 31.67 26.71
C ALA A 27 -9.24 31.32 26.25
N ALA A 28 -9.34 30.46 25.25
CA ALA A 28 -10.57 29.76 24.86
C ALA A 28 -10.96 28.72 25.94
N PRO A 29 -12.26 28.40 26.10
CA PRO A 29 -12.74 27.45 27.11
C PRO A 29 -12.04 26.09 27.00
N ALA A 30 -11.83 25.43 28.14
CA ALA A 30 -11.08 24.19 28.26
C ALA A 30 -11.66 23.10 27.35
N ARG A 31 -10.98 22.79 26.24
CA ARG A 31 -11.37 21.72 25.32
C ARG A 31 -11.08 20.36 25.96
N VAL A 32 -12.11 19.55 26.09
CA VAL A 32 -11.93 18.11 26.31
C VAL A 32 -11.91 17.46 24.94
N SER A 33 -10.79 16.85 24.57
CA SER A 33 -10.71 16.02 23.38
C SER A 33 -10.73 14.55 23.80
N ARG A 34 -11.63 13.77 23.21
CA ARG A 34 -11.77 12.34 23.46
C ARG A 34 -11.49 11.55 22.19
N ASP A 35 -10.57 10.59 22.27
CA ASP A 35 -10.40 9.59 21.20
C ASP A 35 -11.51 8.53 21.28
N ILE A 36 -12.12 8.23 20.14
CA ILE A 36 -13.21 7.25 19.99
C ILE A 36 -12.92 6.34 18.80
N VAL A 37 -13.42 5.11 18.85
CA VAL A 37 -13.28 4.15 17.75
C VAL A 37 -14.65 3.93 17.12
N LEU A 38 -14.75 4.22 15.82
CA LEU A 38 -15.96 4.02 15.02
C LEU A 38 -15.86 2.65 14.35
N GLN A 39 -16.98 1.93 14.28
CA GLN A 39 -17.04 0.65 13.60
C GLN A 39 -17.85 0.80 12.31
N THR A 40 -17.22 0.50 11.18
CA THR A 40 -17.88 0.53 9.88
C THR A 40 -18.72 -0.73 9.66
N ALA A 41 -19.61 -0.69 8.67
CA ALA A 41 -20.43 -1.84 8.28
C ALA A 41 -19.58 -3.07 7.84
N ASP A 42 -18.31 -2.88 7.43
CA ASP A 42 -17.35 -3.98 7.13
C ASP A 42 -16.59 -4.51 8.32
N GLY A 43 -16.84 -3.96 9.51
CA GLY A 43 -16.07 -4.30 10.69
C GLY A 43 -14.65 -3.72 10.65
N ILE A 44 -14.41 -2.62 9.92
CA ILE A 44 -13.16 -1.86 10.01
C ILE A 44 -13.28 -0.89 11.18
N ALA A 45 -12.28 -0.92 12.07
CA ALA A 45 -12.15 0.03 13.15
C ALA A 45 -11.49 1.32 12.64
N ILE A 46 -12.21 2.43 12.78
CA ILE A 46 -11.83 3.77 12.37
C ILE A 46 -11.51 4.58 13.62
N ASP A 47 -10.29 5.08 13.69
CA ASP A 47 -9.81 5.92 14.77
C ASP A 47 -10.29 7.37 14.57
N ALA A 48 -11.01 7.88 15.56
CA ALA A 48 -11.63 9.19 15.53
C ALA A 48 -11.31 9.97 16.81
N ARG A 49 -11.50 11.27 16.74
CA ARG A 49 -11.35 12.20 17.85
C ARG A 49 -12.48 13.20 17.83
N LEU A 50 -13.11 13.34 18.99
CA LEU A 50 -14.14 14.31 19.24
C LEU A 50 -13.56 15.46 20.08
N TYR A 51 -13.80 16.67 19.63
CA TYR A 51 -13.50 17.90 20.37
C TYR A 51 -14.82 18.41 20.94
N GLU A 52 -15.03 18.17 22.23
CA GLU A 52 -16.26 18.48 22.94
C GLU A 52 -16.17 19.89 23.51
N THR A 53 -17.08 20.74 23.07
CA THR A 53 -17.30 22.10 23.57
C THR A 53 -18.68 22.24 24.22
N GLY A 54 -19.47 21.17 24.22
CA GLY A 54 -20.80 21.10 24.82
C GLY A 54 -21.91 21.63 23.91
N ASN A 55 -21.64 21.76 22.62
CA ASN A 55 -22.60 22.23 21.64
C ASN A 55 -23.50 21.08 21.16
N ASP A 56 -24.74 21.40 20.78
CA ASP A 56 -25.70 20.40 20.33
C ASP A 56 -25.52 20.02 18.86
N ASP A 57 -24.74 20.77 18.08
CA ASP A 57 -24.46 20.50 16.67
C ASP A 57 -22.99 20.09 16.47
N VAL A 58 -22.71 19.15 15.56
CA VAL A 58 -21.36 18.63 15.29
C VAL A 58 -20.96 18.77 13.83
N ILE A 59 -19.70 19.15 13.63
CA ILE A 59 -19.05 19.11 12.32
C ILE A 59 -18.21 17.84 12.23
N VAL A 60 -18.47 17.02 11.24
CA VAL A 60 -17.66 15.85 10.89
C VAL A 60 -16.67 16.25 9.80
N TYR A 61 -15.40 16.39 10.17
CA TYR A 61 -14.33 16.78 9.26
C TYR A 61 -13.77 15.57 8.52
N CYS A 62 -13.85 15.62 7.19
CA CYS A 62 -13.31 14.63 6.27
C CYS A 62 -12.01 15.14 5.65
N HIS A 63 -10.88 14.58 6.08
CA HIS A 63 -9.56 15.04 5.65
C HIS A 63 -9.24 14.70 4.18
N ARG A 64 -8.25 15.41 3.62
CA ARG A 64 -7.73 15.17 2.26
C ARG A 64 -6.96 13.85 2.13
N LEU A 65 -6.68 13.40 0.90
CA LEU A 65 -5.80 12.26 0.65
C LEU A 65 -4.45 12.50 1.34
N LEU A 66 -3.92 11.49 2.04
CA LEU A 66 -2.68 11.55 2.86
C LEU A 66 -2.76 12.39 4.15
N GLY A 67 -3.90 13.05 4.38
CA GLY A 67 -4.23 13.74 5.63
C GLY A 67 -4.50 12.77 6.78
N GLY A 68 -5.00 13.31 7.90
CA GLY A 68 -5.43 12.54 9.06
C GLY A 68 -6.36 13.36 9.96
N LYS A 69 -6.79 12.76 11.07
CA LYS A 69 -7.64 13.39 12.09
C LYS A 69 -6.98 14.55 12.84
N GLU A 70 -5.66 14.71 12.69
CA GLU A 70 -4.86 15.77 13.28
C GLU A 70 -4.22 16.66 12.20
N GLY A 71 -4.10 17.97 12.46
CA GLY A 71 -3.42 18.90 11.56
C GLY A 71 -3.67 20.38 11.90
N GLY A 72 -2.94 21.26 11.21
CA GLY A 72 -3.10 22.72 11.39
C GLY A 72 -4.50 23.23 11.03
N GLU A 73 -5.10 22.68 9.97
CA GLU A 73 -6.49 22.95 9.58
C GLU A 73 -7.52 22.50 10.62
N VAL A 74 -7.33 21.33 11.24
CA VAL A 74 -8.21 20.79 12.27
C VAL A 74 -8.15 21.69 13.49
N ARG A 75 -6.95 22.15 13.86
CA ARG A 75 -6.78 23.10 14.96
C ARG A 75 -7.47 24.43 14.66
N LEU A 76 -7.32 24.96 13.45
CA LEU A 76 -7.98 26.21 13.04
C LEU A 76 -9.51 26.08 13.02
N LEU A 77 -10.04 24.96 12.54
CA LEU A 77 -11.49 24.67 12.54
C LEU A 77 -12.01 24.51 13.98
N ALA A 78 -11.31 23.70 14.80
CA ALA A 78 -11.63 23.54 16.21
C ALA A 78 -11.54 24.87 16.98
N GLU A 79 -10.65 25.78 16.58
CA GLU A 79 -10.54 27.13 17.14
C GLU A 79 -11.65 28.07 16.70
N ALA A 80 -11.98 28.10 15.42
CA ALA A 80 -12.88 29.10 14.90
C ALA A 80 -14.37 28.76 15.02
N LEU A 81 -14.70 27.48 15.25
CA LEU A 81 -16.09 26.98 15.29
C LEU A 81 -16.50 26.42 16.66
N ALA A 82 -15.57 26.37 17.63
CA ALA A 82 -15.82 25.87 18.99
C ALA A 82 -16.90 26.64 19.77
N ASP A 83 -17.26 27.86 19.34
CA ASP A 83 -18.32 28.65 19.97
C ASP A 83 -19.74 28.14 19.65
N ARG A 84 -19.91 27.28 18.64
CA ARG A 84 -21.22 26.77 18.22
C ARG A 84 -21.29 25.31 17.80
N PHE A 85 -20.15 24.69 17.50
CA PHE A 85 -20.11 23.31 17.03
C PHE A 85 -19.05 22.50 17.77
N ASP A 86 -19.41 21.27 18.11
CA ASP A 86 -18.41 20.26 18.42
C ASP A 86 -17.76 19.78 17.10
N LEU A 87 -16.53 19.28 17.18
CA LEU A 87 -15.80 18.82 15.99
C LEU A 87 -15.45 17.34 16.12
N MET A 88 -15.96 16.52 15.23
CA MET A 88 -15.55 15.13 15.07
C MET A 88 -14.59 15.02 13.88
N THR A 89 -13.42 14.45 14.14
CA THR A 89 -12.39 14.18 13.12
C THR A 89 -12.06 12.71 13.14
N PHE A 90 -11.70 12.13 12.01
CA PHE A 90 -11.34 10.71 11.96
C PHE A 90 -10.35 10.45 10.85
N ASP A 91 -9.53 9.42 11.02
CA ASP A 91 -8.66 8.94 9.96
C ASP A 91 -9.49 8.05 9.04
N PHE A 92 -9.55 8.31 7.73
CA PHE A 92 -10.19 7.38 6.79
C PHE A 92 -9.53 6.00 6.86
N ARG A 93 -10.23 4.94 6.44
CA ARG A 93 -9.67 3.59 6.37
C ARG A 93 -8.34 3.61 5.62
N GLY A 94 -7.38 2.85 6.15
CA GLY A 94 -6.02 2.84 5.65
C GLY A 94 -5.20 4.10 5.96
N HIS A 95 -5.76 5.20 6.46
CA HIS A 95 -4.99 6.37 6.87
C HIS A 95 -4.57 6.27 8.34
N LYS A 96 -3.35 6.73 8.64
CA LYS A 96 -2.76 6.83 9.98
C LYS A 96 -3.14 5.63 10.89
N SER A 97 -3.95 5.87 11.92
CA SER A 97 -4.33 4.93 12.96
C SER A 97 -5.53 4.04 12.60
N SER A 98 -6.36 4.43 11.62
CA SER A 98 -7.53 3.67 11.18
C SER A 98 -7.17 2.44 10.36
N LEU A 99 -7.73 1.27 10.69
CA LEU A 99 -7.42 0.01 10.02
C LEU A 99 -7.89 -0.02 8.55
N GLY A 100 -7.63 -1.13 7.84
CA GLY A 100 -8.02 -1.30 6.44
C GLY A 100 -7.07 -0.66 5.42
N THR A 101 -7.57 -0.47 4.20
CA THR A 101 -6.86 0.12 3.05
C THR A 101 -7.72 1.15 2.35
N ALA A 102 -7.12 2.29 1.99
CA ALA A 102 -7.78 3.38 1.29
C ALA A 102 -7.98 3.05 -0.20
N THR A 103 -9.20 3.22 -0.68
CA THR A 103 -9.59 3.09 -2.10
C THR A 103 -9.65 4.42 -2.82
N ILE A 104 -9.37 5.53 -2.11
CA ILE A 104 -9.39 6.90 -2.62
C ILE A 104 -10.81 7.23 -3.10
N GLY A 105 -11.75 7.46 -2.17
CA GLY A 105 -13.12 7.92 -2.46
C GLY A 105 -14.16 6.82 -2.75
N GLY A 106 -13.75 5.56 -2.68
CA GLY A 106 -14.58 4.39 -2.92
C GLY A 106 -15.34 3.97 -1.66
N ASP A 107 -14.63 3.26 -0.80
CA ASP A 107 -15.08 2.67 0.44
C ASP A 107 -15.09 3.65 1.61
N GLU A 108 -14.34 4.73 1.49
CA GLU A 108 -14.23 5.80 2.50
C GLU A 108 -15.61 6.39 2.86
N VAL A 109 -16.60 6.22 1.99
CA VAL A 109 -18.03 6.49 2.24
C VAL A 109 -18.54 5.76 3.48
N LEU A 110 -18.16 4.50 3.69
CA LEU A 110 -18.57 3.71 4.85
C LEU A 110 -17.97 4.24 6.15
N ASP A 111 -16.80 4.89 6.09
CA ASP A 111 -16.13 5.49 7.24
C ASP A 111 -16.85 6.77 7.67
N LEU A 112 -17.16 7.65 6.71
CA LEU A 112 -17.97 8.84 6.96
C LEU A 112 -19.34 8.47 7.51
N ARG A 113 -19.95 7.40 6.99
CA ARG A 113 -21.21 6.90 7.53
C ARG A 113 -21.09 6.40 8.97
N ALA A 114 -20.02 5.69 9.32
CA ALA A 114 -19.79 5.30 10.70
C ALA A 114 -19.63 6.52 11.63
N ALA A 115 -18.99 7.59 11.15
CA ALA A 115 -18.86 8.84 11.90
C ALA A 115 -20.21 9.55 12.08
N LEU A 116 -21.01 9.67 11.01
CA LEU A 116 -22.35 10.26 11.08
C LEU A 116 -23.29 9.45 12.00
N SER A 117 -23.30 8.12 11.87
CA SER A 117 -24.09 7.25 12.76
C SER A 117 -23.62 7.33 14.21
N CYS A 118 -22.32 7.50 14.46
CA CYS A 118 -21.81 7.70 15.82
C CYS A 118 -22.22 9.07 16.38
N ALA A 119 -22.08 10.13 15.59
CA ALA A 119 -22.50 11.48 15.98
C ALA A 119 -23.99 11.50 16.35
N LYS A 120 -24.85 10.86 15.56
CA LYS A 120 -26.27 10.70 15.87
C LYS A 120 -26.50 9.95 17.17
N LYS A 121 -25.86 8.78 17.37
CA LYS A 121 -25.94 8.00 18.62
C LYS A 121 -25.46 8.76 19.86
N MET A 122 -24.60 9.77 19.68
CA MET A 122 -24.12 10.64 20.75
C MET A 122 -25.09 11.79 21.08
N GLY A 123 -26.19 11.92 20.34
CA GLY A 123 -27.25 12.88 20.59
C GLY A 123 -27.06 14.24 19.91
N TYR A 124 -26.16 14.37 18.92
CA TYR A 124 -25.98 15.62 18.20
C TYR A 124 -27.20 15.95 17.32
N ARG A 125 -27.74 17.16 17.49
CA ARG A 125 -28.92 17.74 16.83
C ARG A 125 -28.70 18.12 15.37
N ARG A 126 -27.48 18.42 14.93
CA ARG A 126 -27.18 18.57 13.49
C ARG A 126 -25.82 17.98 13.20
N THR A 127 -25.72 17.29 12.07
CA THR A 127 -24.52 16.64 11.56
C THR A 127 -24.10 17.31 10.25
N ILE A 128 -23.08 18.17 10.34
CA ILE A 128 -22.55 18.92 9.20
C ILE A 128 -21.28 18.24 8.71
N VAL A 129 -21.22 17.92 7.42
CA VAL A 129 -19.99 17.34 6.84
C VAL A 129 -19.15 18.44 6.23
N LEU A 130 -17.89 18.57 6.66
CA LEU A 130 -16.90 19.44 6.05
C LEU A 130 -15.79 18.59 5.44
N GLY A 131 -15.73 18.52 4.10
CA GLY A 131 -14.77 17.69 3.39
C GLY A 131 -13.80 18.50 2.53
N ALA A 132 -12.52 18.14 2.57
CA ALA A 132 -11.48 18.74 1.73
C ALA A 132 -10.87 17.71 0.77
N GLY A 133 -10.71 18.08 -0.52
CA GLY A 133 -10.14 17.19 -1.54
C GLY A 133 -10.89 15.86 -1.63
N MET A 134 -10.19 14.75 -1.36
CA MET A 134 -10.79 13.40 -1.26
C MET A 134 -11.96 13.35 -0.26
N GLY A 135 -11.81 13.95 0.93
CA GLY A 135 -12.88 13.99 1.92
C GLY A 135 -14.09 14.79 1.44
N GLY A 136 -13.86 15.78 0.58
CA GLY A 136 -14.91 16.53 -0.11
C GLY A 136 -15.67 15.66 -1.11
N THR A 137 -14.96 14.88 -1.91
CA THR A 137 -15.56 13.91 -2.85
C THR A 137 -16.35 12.82 -2.12
N VAL A 138 -15.82 12.31 -1.00
CA VAL A 138 -16.51 11.33 -0.15
C VAL A 138 -17.78 11.95 0.45
N GLY A 139 -17.72 13.17 0.97
CA GLY A 139 -18.89 13.89 1.49
C GLY A 139 -19.94 14.12 0.41
N TRP A 140 -19.54 14.58 -0.78
CA TRP A 140 -20.42 14.77 -1.93
C TRP A 140 -21.16 13.50 -2.31
N ARG A 141 -20.41 12.41 -2.50
CA ARG A 141 -20.96 11.11 -2.83
C ARG A 141 -21.86 10.56 -1.73
N THR A 142 -21.49 10.77 -0.46
CA THR A 142 -22.29 10.31 0.68
C THR A 142 -23.62 11.08 0.74
N ALA A 143 -23.61 12.39 0.46
CA ALA A 143 -24.82 13.18 0.34
C ALA A 143 -25.70 12.72 -0.84
N GLU A 144 -25.09 12.38 -1.97
CA GLU A 144 -25.78 11.91 -3.17
C GLU A 144 -26.40 10.52 -2.99
N LEU A 145 -25.68 9.60 -2.36
CA LEU A 145 -26.12 8.21 -2.16
C LEU A 145 -27.07 8.03 -0.97
N PHE A 146 -26.94 8.83 0.09
CA PHE A 146 -27.63 8.57 1.36
C PHE A 146 -28.40 9.75 1.94
N GLY A 147 -28.07 10.99 1.53
CA GLY A 147 -28.72 12.21 2.05
C GLY A 147 -28.70 12.36 3.58
N ASN A 148 -27.79 11.67 4.28
CA ASN A 148 -27.84 11.46 5.73
C ASN A 148 -27.04 12.50 6.54
N MET A 149 -27.03 13.75 6.07
CA MET A 149 -26.35 14.88 6.69
C MET A 149 -27.17 16.16 6.50
N ASP A 150 -27.09 17.08 7.46
CA ASP A 150 -27.92 18.30 7.48
C ASP A 150 -27.35 19.42 6.60
N ALA A 151 -26.03 19.41 6.40
CA ALA A 151 -25.36 20.29 5.46
C ALA A 151 -24.04 19.69 4.99
N LEU A 152 -23.63 20.08 3.78
CA LEU A 152 -22.38 19.66 3.17
C LEU A 152 -21.53 20.88 2.80
N ILE A 153 -20.31 20.93 3.30
CA ILE A 153 -19.31 21.93 2.93
C ILE A 153 -18.17 21.22 2.23
N VAL A 154 -17.89 21.60 0.99
CA VAL A 154 -16.88 20.94 0.16
C VAL A 154 -15.82 21.93 -0.27
N VAL A 155 -14.58 21.68 0.13
CA VAL A 155 -13.42 22.50 -0.23
C VAL A 155 -12.60 21.78 -1.29
N SER A 156 -12.69 22.29 -2.53
CA SER A 156 -12.01 21.76 -3.73
C SER A 156 -12.16 20.24 -3.89
N PRO A 157 -13.38 19.74 -4.15
CA PRO A 157 -13.60 18.33 -4.41
C PRO A 157 -12.79 17.85 -5.61
N SER A 158 -12.35 16.60 -5.58
CA SER A 158 -11.65 15.96 -6.69
C SER A 158 -12.67 15.20 -7.54
N GLY A 159 -12.83 15.55 -8.82
CA GLY A 159 -13.68 14.80 -9.77
C GLY A 159 -12.85 13.91 -10.70
N LEU A 160 -13.39 12.77 -11.15
CA LEU A 160 -12.81 11.97 -12.23
C LEU A 160 -13.56 12.27 -13.53
N THR A 161 -13.17 13.31 -14.28
CA THR A 161 -13.83 13.55 -15.57
C THR A 161 -13.37 12.53 -16.62
N ARG A 162 -14.27 12.12 -17.52
CA ARG A 162 -14.01 11.15 -18.61
C ARG A 162 -12.88 11.56 -19.60
N TRP A 163 -12.33 12.77 -19.44
CA TRP A 163 -11.23 13.35 -20.21
C TRP A 163 -10.07 13.88 -19.33
N THR A 164 -10.02 13.54 -18.04
CA THR A 164 -8.77 13.70 -17.29
C THR A 164 -7.77 12.70 -17.85
N SER A 165 -6.85 13.24 -18.64
CA SER A 165 -5.53 12.68 -18.93
C SER A 165 -4.96 11.89 -17.74
N PRO A 166 -4.10 10.87 -17.96
CA PRO A 166 -3.31 10.16 -16.94
C PRO A 166 -2.54 11.06 -15.93
N PHE A 167 -2.64 12.38 -16.08
CA PHE A 167 -2.09 13.42 -15.23
C PHE A 167 -2.72 13.59 -13.84
N VAL A 168 -3.91 13.04 -13.52
CA VAL A 168 -4.44 13.04 -12.12
C VAL A 168 -3.47 12.33 -11.19
N VAL A 169 -2.68 11.42 -11.73
CA VAL A 169 -1.62 10.73 -11.03
C VAL A 169 -0.32 11.56 -10.95
N GLY A 170 -0.34 12.83 -11.34
CA GLY A 170 0.80 13.74 -11.40
C GLY A 170 1.10 14.53 -10.13
N LEU A 171 0.18 14.63 -9.15
CA LEU A 171 0.46 15.40 -7.92
C LEU A 171 1.25 14.60 -6.87
N VAL A 172 1.22 13.27 -6.98
CA VAL A 172 2.18 12.35 -6.35
C VAL A 172 2.47 11.29 -7.40
N SER A 173 3.53 11.53 -8.20
CA SER A 173 4.01 10.78 -9.38
C SER A 173 3.25 9.49 -9.71
N ASP A 174 2.83 9.32 -10.96
CA ASP A 174 1.91 8.26 -11.41
C ASP A 174 2.21 6.87 -10.85
N LYS A 175 3.51 6.56 -10.78
CA LYS A 175 4.08 5.33 -10.22
C LYS A 175 3.82 5.10 -8.72
N MET A 176 3.54 6.12 -7.91
CA MET A 176 3.34 6.01 -6.46
C MET A 176 1.95 5.50 -6.05
N LEU A 177 0.92 5.84 -6.81
CA LEU A 177 -0.46 5.47 -6.52
C LEU A 177 -0.88 4.18 -7.26
N THR A 178 -0.34 3.96 -8.46
CA THR A 178 -0.75 2.87 -9.37
C THR A 178 0.09 1.60 -9.28
N THR A 179 1.34 1.65 -8.80
CA THR A 179 2.21 0.47 -8.68
C THR A 179 2.35 -0.01 -7.23
N SER A 180 2.46 -1.33 -7.03
CA SER A 180 2.64 -1.97 -5.70
C SER A 180 3.87 -1.46 -4.93
N ILE A 181 4.87 -0.90 -5.63
CA ILE A 181 6.13 -0.37 -5.07
C ILE A 181 5.97 1.08 -4.62
N GLY A 182 5.10 1.83 -5.29
CA GLY A 182 4.77 3.22 -5.00
C GLY A 182 4.08 3.48 -3.66
N ARG A 183 3.30 2.49 -3.20
CA ARG A 183 2.49 2.54 -1.97
C ARG A 183 3.31 2.40 -0.70
N VAL A 184 4.55 1.89 -0.79
CA VAL A 184 5.42 1.62 0.37
C VAL A 184 6.03 2.89 0.98
N PRO A 185 6.63 3.82 0.20
CA PRO A 185 7.12 5.09 0.76
C PRO A 185 5.97 5.98 1.25
N LEU A 186 4.83 5.93 0.58
CA LEU A 186 3.61 6.63 0.99
C LEU A 186 3.11 6.12 2.34
N ARG A 187 3.03 4.78 2.52
CA ARG A 187 2.72 4.16 3.81
C ARG A 187 3.70 4.55 4.92
N ILE A 188 4.97 4.75 4.61
CA ILE A 188 5.98 5.10 5.62
C ILE A 188 5.90 6.59 5.99
N ILE A 189 5.74 7.48 5.01
CA ILE A 189 5.75 8.95 5.21
C ILE A 189 4.41 9.46 5.73
N THR A 190 3.32 8.98 5.14
CA THR A 190 1.98 9.49 5.44
C THR A 190 1.21 8.55 6.34
N LYS A 191 1.77 7.39 6.74
CA LYS A 191 1.05 6.31 7.43
C LYS A 191 -0.20 5.83 6.68
N THR A 192 -0.31 6.09 5.37
CA THR A 192 -1.47 5.75 4.54
C THR A 192 -1.24 4.44 3.76
N ARG A 193 -2.13 3.48 3.92
CA ARG A 193 -2.18 2.18 3.25
C ARG A 193 -3.16 2.27 2.08
N LEU A 194 -2.64 2.50 0.87
CA LEU A 194 -3.47 2.49 -0.33
C LEU A 194 -3.77 1.06 -0.80
N GLY A 195 -5.02 0.77 -1.09
CA GLY A 195 -5.51 -0.43 -1.77
C GLY A 195 -5.48 -0.26 -3.30
N PHE A 196 -6.11 -1.19 -4.04
CA PHE A 196 -6.35 -0.98 -5.46
C PHE A 196 -7.38 0.14 -5.65
N MET A 197 -7.07 1.10 -6.55
CA MET A 197 -8.04 2.11 -6.93
C MET A 197 -9.23 1.43 -7.61
N SER A 198 -10.42 1.67 -7.08
CA SER A 198 -11.66 1.26 -7.69
C SER A 198 -12.29 2.48 -8.36
N ALA A 199 -12.45 2.45 -9.68
CA ALA A 199 -13.25 3.44 -10.39
C ALA A 199 -14.76 3.26 -10.12
N ARG A 200 -15.18 2.14 -9.52
CA ARG A 200 -16.59 1.91 -9.18
C ARG A 200 -17.03 2.87 -8.08
N GLY A 201 -17.86 3.83 -8.47
CA GLY A 201 -18.55 4.75 -7.58
C GLY A 201 -17.86 6.10 -7.36
N TYR A 202 -16.74 6.40 -8.01
CA TYR A 202 -16.23 7.77 -8.01
C TYR A 202 -17.20 8.66 -8.82
N PRO A 203 -17.64 9.83 -8.34
CA PRO A 203 -18.54 10.68 -9.12
C PRO A 203 -17.85 11.07 -10.43
N LEU A 204 -18.41 10.59 -11.55
CA LEU A 204 -17.89 10.77 -12.91
C LEU A 204 -18.08 12.21 -13.42
N ASP A 205 -19.05 12.92 -12.84
CA ASP A 205 -19.26 14.34 -13.06
C ASP A 205 -19.78 14.96 -11.74
N LEU A 206 -19.17 16.05 -11.28
CA LEU A 206 -19.62 16.81 -10.10
C LEU A 206 -20.75 17.80 -10.47
N SER A 207 -21.25 17.76 -11.70
CA SER A 207 -22.34 18.61 -12.20
C SER A 207 -23.69 18.28 -11.57
N GLU A 208 -23.90 17.05 -11.09
CA GLU A 208 -25.12 16.64 -10.40
C GLU A 208 -24.96 16.87 -8.90
N ALA A 209 -25.07 18.14 -8.47
CA ALA A 209 -25.00 18.47 -7.04
C ALA A 209 -26.17 17.83 -6.26
N PRO A 210 -25.92 17.28 -5.06
CA PRO A 210 -26.93 16.57 -4.28
C PRO A 210 -28.17 17.46 -4.13
N ARG A 211 -29.29 17.01 -4.69
CA ARG A 211 -30.52 17.83 -4.80
C ARG A 211 -31.18 18.14 -3.46
N ARG A 212 -30.80 17.45 -2.38
CA ARG A 212 -31.53 17.42 -1.09
C ARG A 212 -30.73 17.90 0.12
N VAL A 213 -29.44 18.21 -0.03
CA VAL A 213 -28.57 18.62 1.10
C VAL A 213 -28.09 20.05 0.83
N PRO A 214 -28.33 21.01 1.75
CA PRO A 214 -27.76 22.35 1.66
C PRO A 214 -26.25 22.27 1.50
N THR A 215 -25.73 22.76 0.37
CA THR A 215 -24.34 22.53 -0.03
C THR A 215 -23.59 23.83 -0.30
N LEU A 216 -22.46 24.03 0.38
CA LEU A 216 -21.48 25.07 0.09
C LEU A 216 -20.27 24.46 -0.61
N VAL A 217 -19.97 24.95 -1.82
CA VAL A 217 -18.77 24.57 -2.57
C VAL A 217 -17.78 25.72 -2.57
N ILE A 218 -16.56 25.44 -2.10
CA ILE A 218 -15.44 26.37 -2.08
C ILE A 218 -14.38 25.86 -3.05
N GLN A 219 -14.33 26.49 -4.22
CA GLN A 219 -13.50 26.06 -5.35
C GLN A 219 -12.39 27.08 -5.63
N SER A 220 -11.18 26.63 -5.95
CA SER A 220 -10.13 27.55 -6.41
C SER A 220 -10.28 27.89 -7.90
N GLU A 221 -10.06 29.15 -8.26
CA GLU A 221 -10.16 29.65 -9.64
C GLU A 221 -9.17 28.96 -10.60
N LYS A 222 -7.97 28.62 -10.14
CA LYS A 222 -6.95 27.92 -10.96
C LYS A 222 -6.88 26.42 -10.68
N ASP A 223 -7.93 25.85 -10.08
CA ASP A 223 -7.97 24.40 -9.84
C ASP A 223 -8.03 23.64 -11.16
N ARG A 224 -7.08 22.74 -11.38
CA ARG A 224 -6.96 21.93 -12.61
C ARG A 224 -7.74 20.62 -12.52
N PHE A 225 -8.27 20.25 -11.35
CA PHE A 225 -8.96 18.97 -11.11
C PHE A 225 -10.46 19.02 -11.36
N VAL A 226 -11.06 20.21 -11.41
CA VAL A 226 -12.46 20.40 -11.76
C VAL A 226 -12.57 21.51 -12.80
N ASN A 227 -13.39 21.29 -13.83
CA ASN A 227 -13.68 22.33 -14.81
C ASN A 227 -14.59 23.38 -14.15
N VAL A 228 -14.01 24.46 -13.65
CA VAL A 228 -14.71 25.57 -12.98
C VAL A 228 -15.85 26.12 -13.83
N ARG A 229 -15.72 26.13 -15.17
CA ARG A 229 -16.79 26.57 -16.08
C ARG A 229 -18.03 25.66 -16.04
N ARG A 230 -17.87 24.34 -15.85
CA ARG A 230 -19.01 23.41 -15.68
C ARG A 230 -19.64 23.51 -14.29
N LEU A 231 -18.84 23.70 -13.25
CA LEU A 231 -19.35 23.95 -11.89
C LEU A 231 -20.19 25.24 -11.83
N VAL A 232 -19.77 26.30 -12.50
CA VAL A 232 -20.52 27.56 -12.59
C VAL A 232 -21.85 27.33 -13.30
N VAL A 233 -21.84 26.67 -14.47
CA VAL A 233 -23.08 26.34 -15.23
C VAL A 233 -24.04 25.48 -14.40
N SER A 234 -23.55 24.50 -13.66
CA SER A 234 -24.40 23.63 -12.80
C SER A 234 -24.92 24.30 -11.52
N PHE A 235 -24.38 25.45 -11.13
CA PHE A 235 -24.87 26.23 -9.98
C PHE A 235 -25.72 27.44 -10.39
N GLU A 236 -25.61 27.90 -11.65
CA GLU A 236 -26.52 28.90 -12.24
C GLU A 236 -27.97 28.38 -12.34
N ASP A 237 -28.17 27.06 -12.46
CA ASP A 237 -29.49 26.41 -12.55
C ASP A 237 -30.19 26.16 -11.18
N PHE A 238 -29.54 26.42 -10.04
CA PHE A 238 -30.07 26.06 -8.70
C PHE A 238 -29.96 27.22 -7.70
N ALA A 239 -30.96 28.10 -7.68
CA ALA A 239 -30.88 29.38 -6.96
C ALA A 239 -31.15 29.34 -5.44
N ASP A 240 -31.75 28.28 -4.86
CA ASP A 240 -32.33 28.41 -3.51
C ASP A 240 -31.69 27.59 -2.37
N SER A 241 -30.81 26.61 -2.64
CA SER A 241 -30.23 25.73 -1.57
C SER A 241 -28.73 25.45 -1.71
N LYS A 242 -28.07 26.05 -2.70
CA LYS A 242 -26.71 25.74 -3.10
C LYS A 242 -25.90 27.04 -3.22
N SER A 243 -24.74 27.09 -2.58
CA SER A 243 -23.86 28.26 -2.63
C SER A 243 -22.49 27.90 -3.16
N LEU A 244 -21.98 28.68 -4.13
CA LEU A 244 -20.67 28.49 -4.76
C LEU A 244 -19.78 29.70 -4.44
N MET A 245 -18.57 29.43 -3.92
CA MET A 245 -17.52 30.42 -3.71
C MET A 245 -16.31 30.06 -4.57
N ILE A 246 -15.88 30.99 -5.43
CA ILE A 246 -14.66 30.85 -6.21
C ILE A 246 -13.56 31.71 -5.57
N VAL A 247 -12.45 31.10 -5.18
CA VAL A 247 -11.31 31.79 -4.56
C VAL A 247 -10.24 32.10 -5.62
N PRO A 248 -9.95 33.39 -5.90
CA PRO A 248 -9.06 33.77 -6.99
C PRO A 248 -7.57 33.44 -6.72
N GLY A 249 -6.85 33.10 -7.78
CA GLY A 249 -5.38 33.06 -7.78
C GLY A 249 -4.64 31.88 -7.11
N ARG A 250 -5.31 30.92 -6.44
CA ARG A 250 -4.69 29.79 -5.73
C ARG A 250 -4.70 28.46 -6.51
N LYS A 251 -3.87 27.47 -6.12
CA LYS A 251 -3.59 26.27 -6.94
C LYS A 251 -4.40 25.00 -6.57
N HIS A 252 -4.63 24.68 -5.28
CA HIS A 252 -5.48 23.56 -4.82
C HIS A 252 -5.73 23.60 -3.28
N ALA A 253 -6.51 22.65 -2.73
CA ALA A 253 -7.06 22.58 -1.35
C ALA A 253 -6.09 22.85 -0.19
N GLU A 254 -4.78 22.66 -0.39
CA GLU A 254 -3.72 22.85 0.61
C GLU A 254 -3.60 24.31 1.09
N ASP A 255 -4.04 25.27 0.26
CA ASP A 255 -3.97 26.72 0.53
C ASP A 255 -5.34 27.34 0.88
N LEU A 256 -6.40 26.54 1.02
CA LEU A 256 -7.78 27.03 1.02
C LEU A 256 -8.47 27.03 2.39
N ILE A 257 -8.03 26.25 3.39
CA ILE A 257 -8.60 26.34 4.75
C ILE A 257 -7.82 27.39 5.55
N ASP A 258 -8.11 28.65 5.28
CA ASP A 258 -7.56 29.81 5.99
C ASP A 258 -8.68 30.60 6.70
N ARG A 259 -8.31 31.69 7.40
CA ARG A 259 -9.29 32.51 8.13
C ARG A 259 -10.40 33.08 7.23
N SER A 260 -10.13 33.33 5.96
CA SER A 260 -11.10 33.90 5.01
C SER A 260 -12.15 32.87 4.59
N THR A 261 -11.72 31.64 4.32
CA THR A 261 -12.60 30.51 4.02
C THR A 261 -13.44 30.13 5.23
N ILE A 262 -12.84 30.09 6.42
CA ILE A 262 -13.55 29.82 7.67
C ILE A 262 -14.63 30.87 7.94
N ALA A 263 -14.38 32.15 7.64
CA ALA A 263 -15.40 33.19 7.76
C ALA A 263 -16.60 32.94 6.83
N ARG A 264 -16.36 32.43 5.60
CA ARG A 264 -17.44 32.07 4.68
C ARG A 264 -18.20 30.83 5.12
N VAL A 265 -17.49 29.80 5.59
CA VAL A 265 -18.07 28.61 6.20
C VAL A 265 -18.98 29.02 7.37
N ARG A 266 -18.50 29.90 8.25
CA ARG A 266 -19.28 30.44 9.36
C ARG A 266 -20.51 31.20 8.87
N THR A 267 -20.38 32.02 7.83
CA THR A 267 -21.53 32.76 7.25
C THR A 267 -22.60 31.81 6.71
N PHE A 268 -22.19 30.74 6.02
CA PHE A 268 -23.10 29.71 5.50
C PHE A 268 -23.76 28.90 6.62
N LEU A 269 -22.99 28.53 7.65
CA LEU A 269 -23.53 27.87 8.84
C LEU A 269 -24.49 28.78 9.60
N ASP A 270 -24.18 30.08 9.71
CA ASP A 270 -25.05 31.07 10.32
C ASP A 270 -26.33 31.28 9.50
N SER A 271 -26.30 31.23 8.16
CA SER A 271 -27.52 31.28 7.35
C SER A 271 -28.39 30.04 7.54
N LEU A 272 -27.79 28.84 7.61
CA LEU A 272 -28.50 27.59 7.93
C LEU A 272 -29.12 27.58 9.35
N LEU A 273 -28.60 28.41 10.25
CA LEU A 273 -29.07 28.56 11.63
C LEU A 273 -30.06 29.73 11.81
N ARG A 274 -30.03 30.73 10.91
CA ARG A 274 -30.89 31.93 11.00
C ARG A 274 -32.28 31.73 10.44
N ASP A 275 -32.48 30.77 9.54
CA ASP A 275 -33.79 30.44 8.97
C ASP A 275 -34.81 29.88 9.99
N GLU A 276 -34.47 29.76 11.29
CA GLU A 276 -35.41 29.31 12.34
C GLU A 276 -35.57 30.24 13.57
N GLY A 277 -34.98 31.44 13.59
CA GLY A 277 -35.36 32.50 14.56
C GLY A 277 -35.31 32.18 16.08
N GLY A 278 -34.22 32.56 16.75
CA GLY A 278 -34.30 33.38 17.99
C GLY A 278 -34.30 32.72 19.39
N ARG A 279 -33.11 32.44 19.96
CA ARG A 279 -32.58 32.93 21.28
C ARG A 279 -31.35 32.07 21.69
N PRO A 280 -30.24 32.67 22.17
CA PRO A 280 -29.13 31.89 22.74
C PRO A 280 -29.45 31.49 24.19
N VAL A 281 -29.40 30.20 24.50
CA VAL A 281 -29.45 29.68 25.88
C VAL A 281 -28.03 29.67 26.45
N SER A 282 -27.84 30.25 27.64
CA SER A 282 -26.53 30.46 28.26
C SER A 282 -25.96 29.21 28.94
N ALA A 283 -24.64 29.06 28.86
CA ALA A 283 -23.83 27.90 29.24
C ALA A 283 -23.63 27.64 30.76
N THR A 284 -24.63 27.86 31.62
CA THR A 284 -24.44 27.76 33.10
C THR A 284 -25.19 26.63 33.81
N GLU A 285 -25.84 25.68 33.13
CA GLU A 285 -26.60 24.59 33.78
C GLU A 285 -26.19 23.17 33.32
N ARG A 286 -24.89 22.85 33.22
CA ARG A 286 -24.42 21.47 32.92
C ARG A 286 -23.39 20.93 33.92
N VAL A 287 -23.62 21.12 35.23
CA VAL A 287 -22.93 20.33 36.27
C VAL A 287 -23.95 19.82 37.30
N ALA A 288 -24.79 18.89 36.87
CA ALA A 288 -25.37 17.85 37.71
C ALA A 288 -25.97 16.81 36.77
N GLY A 289 -25.56 15.56 36.91
CA GLY A 289 -26.14 14.47 36.14
C GLY A 289 -27.64 14.43 36.36
N ASN A 290 -28.41 14.61 35.29
CA ASN A 290 -29.80 14.20 35.24
C ASN A 290 -29.93 13.07 34.22
N PRO A 291 -30.70 12.02 34.54
CA PRO A 291 -30.98 10.94 33.61
C PRO A 291 -31.69 11.51 32.37
N VAL A 292 -31.49 10.83 31.24
CA VAL A 292 -32.22 11.04 29.97
C VAL A 292 -33.66 11.43 30.27
N PRO A 293 -34.20 12.56 29.76
CA PRO A 293 -35.57 12.92 30.03
C PRO A 293 -36.48 11.86 29.41
N SER A 294 -37.07 11.03 30.27
CA SER A 294 -38.25 10.24 29.96
C SER A 294 -39.46 11.18 29.93
N GLY A 295 -39.45 12.10 28.97
CA GLY A 295 -40.70 12.74 28.55
C GLY A 295 -41.55 11.70 27.82
N PRO A 296 -42.89 11.83 27.82
CA PRO A 296 -43.70 11.01 26.94
C PRO A 296 -43.20 11.23 25.49
N PRO A 297 -43.24 10.20 24.62
CA PRO A 297 -42.92 10.42 23.21
C PRO A 297 -43.77 11.61 22.75
N SER A 298 -43.14 12.62 22.14
CA SER A 298 -43.90 13.56 21.33
C SER A 298 -44.82 12.73 20.43
N ASP A 299 -46.00 13.21 20.09
CA ASP A 299 -46.94 12.57 19.14
C ASP A 299 -46.36 12.42 17.69
N ALA A 300 -45.05 12.24 17.57
CA ALA A 300 -44.27 11.92 16.40
C ALA A 300 -44.72 10.57 15.84
N VAL A 301 -45.37 10.64 14.68
CA VAL A 301 -45.46 9.59 13.66
C VAL A 301 -45.66 8.17 14.19
N ARG A 302 -46.91 7.81 14.47
CA ARG A 302 -47.25 6.40 14.63
C ARG A 302 -47.22 5.74 13.25
N ILE A 303 -46.16 5.01 12.92
CA ILE A 303 -46.09 4.13 11.74
C ILE A 303 -46.09 2.68 12.19
N ALA A 304 -46.94 1.88 11.54
CA ALA A 304 -46.84 0.44 11.61
C ALA A 304 -46.10 -0.05 10.35
N LEU A 305 -44.93 -0.68 10.56
CA LEU A 305 -44.22 -1.40 9.52
C LEU A 305 -44.88 -2.77 9.38
N GLU A 306 -45.32 -3.11 8.17
CA GLU A 306 -45.93 -4.39 7.83
C GLU A 306 -45.13 -5.02 6.68
N GLY A 307 -45.12 -6.34 6.56
CA GLY A 307 -44.41 -7.04 5.47
C GLY A 307 -43.03 -7.60 5.85
N ASP A 308 -42.19 -7.84 4.85
CA ASP A 308 -40.90 -8.53 5.00
C ASP A 308 -39.75 -7.51 5.07
N SER A 309 -39.72 -6.76 6.17
CA SER A 309 -38.61 -5.84 6.46
C SER A 309 -37.36 -6.64 6.86
N PRO A 310 -36.21 -6.42 6.22
CA PRO A 310 -34.96 -7.05 6.62
C PRO A 310 -34.26 -6.35 7.79
N LEU A 311 -34.77 -5.19 8.23
CA LEU A 311 -34.30 -4.48 9.42
C LEU A 311 -35.33 -4.63 10.55
N PRO A 312 -34.88 -4.73 11.82
CA PRO A 312 -35.81 -4.69 12.95
C PRO A 312 -36.58 -3.37 12.96
N ASP A 313 -37.90 -3.42 13.17
CA ASP A 313 -38.78 -2.25 13.16
C ASP A 313 -38.25 -1.12 14.03
N ARG A 314 -37.72 -1.45 15.21
CA ARG A 314 -37.10 -0.49 16.12
C ARG A 314 -35.97 0.32 15.47
N VAL A 315 -35.10 -0.31 14.67
CA VAL A 315 -33.99 0.40 14.00
C VAL A 315 -34.51 1.38 12.97
N VAL A 316 -35.55 0.99 12.23
CA VAL A 316 -36.17 1.83 11.20
C VAL A 316 -36.93 2.99 11.84
N LEU A 317 -37.68 2.72 12.92
CA LEU A 317 -38.43 3.72 13.66
C LEU A 317 -37.50 4.70 14.40
N ASP A 318 -36.43 4.23 15.04
CA ASP A 318 -35.45 5.08 15.72
C ASP A 318 -34.77 6.03 14.70
N GLU A 319 -34.35 5.54 13.52
CA GLU A 319 -33.72 6.37 12.49
C GLU A 319 -34.72 7.34 11.83
N LEU A 320 -35.99 6.94 11.69
CA LEU A 320 -37.06 7.80 11.19
C LEU A 320 -37.40 8.91 12.19
N GLU A 321 -37.49 8.59 13.49
CA GLU A 321 -37.66 9.56 14.56
C GLU A 321 -36.47 10.53 14.64
N GLU A 322 -35.24 10.04 14.50
CA GLU A 322 -34.07 10.91 14.45
C GLU A 322 -34.13 11.85 13.23
N ARG A 323 -34.41 11.34 12.03
CA ARG A 323 -34.53 12.17 10.81
C ARG A 323 -35.65 13.20 10.92
N ALA A 324 -36.75 12.84 11.57
CA ALA A 324 -37.86 13.74 11.88
C ALA A 324 -37.47 14.87 12.86
N ARG A 325 -36.52 14.61 13.79
CA ARG A 325 -36.00 15.61 14.73
C ARG A 325 -34.95 16.56 14.13
N HIS A 326 -34.27 16.16 13.05
CA HIS A 326 -33.14 16.90 12.47
C HIS A 326 -33.50 17.81 11.29
N ARG A 327 -34.65 17.63 10.62
CA ARG A 327 -35.07 18.49 9.50
C ARG A 327 -35.56 19.88 9.96
N VAL A 328 -34.85 20.91 9.50
CA VAL A 328 -35.26 22.32 9.46
C VAL A 328 -36.14 22.53 8.23
N PHE A 329 -37.44 22.33 8.35
CA PHE A 329 -38.48 23.01 7.56
C PHE A 329 -39.83 22.74 8.24
N GLU A 330 -40.65 23.79 8.28
CA GLU A 330 -41.90 23.93 9.03
C GLU A 330 -42.89 22.76 8.97
N ALA A 331 -43.55 22.54 10.12
CA ALA A 331 -44.84 21.90 10.35
C ALA A 331 -44.95 20.36 10.15
N ASP A 332 -45.24 19.70 11.28
CA ASP A 332 -45.94 18.43 11.41
C ASP A 332 -45.43 17.26 10.55
N VAL A 333 -44.60 16.41 11.16
CA VAL A 333 -44.33 15.06 10.67
C VAL A 333 -45.64 14.22 10.58
N GLY A 334 -46.71 14.65 11.25
CA GLY A 334 -48.08 14.16 11.07
C GLY A 334 -48.79 14.60 9.77
N ARG A 335 -48.11 15.34 8.88
CA ARG A 335 -48.61 15.81 7.57
C ARG A 335 -47.74 15.41 6.37
N LEU A 336 -46.68 14.61 6.56
CA LEU A 336 -46.01 13.98 5.42
C LEU A 336 -47.04 13.09 4.71
N GLY A 337 -47.39 13.42 3.47
CA GLY A 337 -48.19 12.51 2.63
C GLY A 337 -47.49 11.15 2.48
N ALA A 338 -48.20 10.15 1.97
CA ALA A 338 -47.65 8.80 1.81
C ALA A 338 -46.32 8.78 1.01
N ASP A 339 -46.21 9.59 -0.03
CA ASP A 339 -45.05 9.66 -0.94
C ASP A 339 -43.73 10.14 -0.28
N PRO A 340 -43.69 11.30 0.42
CA PRO A 340 -42.51 11.72 1.18
C PRO A 340 -42.03 10.69 2.21
N LEU A 341 -42.97 10.02 2.89
CA LEU A 341 -42.68 9.05 3.93
C LEU A 341 -42.11 7.75 3.34
N ALA A 342 -42.66 7.28 2.23
CA ALA A 342 -42.14 6.13 1.49
C ALA A 342 -40.68 6.36 1.05
N ARG A 343 -40.34 7.58 0.59
CA ARG A 343 -38.97 7.94 0.21
C ARG A 343 -38.00 7.92 1.39
N GLU A 344 -38.40 8.41 2.55
CA GLU A 344 -37.56 8.37 3.76
C GLU A 344 -37.26 6.94 4.21
N LEU A 345 -38.28 6.07 4.21
CA LEU A 345 -38.11 4.66 4.52
C LEU A 345 -37.17 3.98 3.51
N LEU A 346 -37.32 4.24 2.21
CA LEU A 346 -36.39 3.74 1.18
C LEU A 346 -34.96 4.21 1.42
N ASP A 347 -34.75 5.47 1.80
CA ASP A 347 -33.42 6.02 2.09
C ASP A 347 -32.79 5.33 3.32
N ILE A 348 -33.58 5.03 4.36
CA ILE A 348 -33.14 4.25 5.54
C ILE A 348 -32.69 2.85 5.13
N TYR A 349 -33.48 2.12 4.34
CA TYR A 349 -33.11 0.80 3.86
C TYR A 349 -31.88 0.81 2.94
N ALA A 350 -31.78 1.80 2.05
CA ALA A 350 -30.63 1.98 1.16
C ALA A 350 -29.34 2.24 1.95
N MET A 351 -29.42 3.00 3.06
CA MET A 351 -28.30 3.13 4.00
C MET A 351 -27.84 1.76 4.49
N HIS A 352 -28.71 0.84 4.86
CA HIS A 352 -28.29 -0.48 5.34
C HIS A 352 -27.89 -1.48 4.23
N GLY A 353 -27.82 -1.04 2.97
CA GLY A 353 -27.39 -1.86 1.83
C GLY A 353 -28.53 -2.56 1.09
N TYR A 354 -29.78 -2.27 1.47
CA TYR A 354 -30.98 -2.81 0.84
C TYR A 354 -31.51 -1.85 -0.22
N THR A 355 -30.91 -1.90 -1.41
CA THR A 355 -31.16 -0.92 -2.49
C THR A 355 -32.33 -1.26 -3.41
N ARG A 356 -32.92 -2.45 -3.27
CA ARG A 356 -33.99 -2.98 -4.13
C ARG A 356 -35.31 -3.22 -3.38
N ILE A 357 -35.50 -2.55 -2.25
CA ILE A 357 -36.74 -2.64 -1.47
C ILE A 357 -37.84 -1.80 -2.10
N SER A 358 -39.08 -2.27 -2.02
CA SER A 358 -40.27 -1.47 -2.25
C SER A 358 -40.97 -1.15 -0.93
N VAL A 359 -41.45 0.09 -0.82
CA VAL A 359 -42.21 0.57 0.34
C VAL A 359 -43.49 1.20 -0.20
N ASP A 360 -44.64 0.67 0.24
CA ASP A 360 -45.95 1.18 -0.10
C ASP A 360 -46.62 1.73 1.18
N VAL A 361 -47.02 2.99 1.17
CA VAL A 361 -47.54 3.68 2.36
C VAL A 361 -49.01 4.02 2.12
N SER A 362 -49.89 3.64 3.06
CA SER A 362 -51.32 3.94 2.98
C SER A 362 -51.61 5.44 3.15
N ASP A 363 -52.46 6.02 2.30
CA ASP A 363 -52.92 7.43 2.36
C ASP A 363 -53.83 7.80 3.56
N SER A 364 -54.02 6.89 4.53
CA SER A 364 -54.89 7.13 5.68
C SER A 364 -54.25 7.99 6.78
N LEU A 365 -55.07 8.77 7.51
CA LEU A 365 -54.66 9.53 8.70
C LEU A 365 -53.89 8.65 9.72
N PRO A 366 -52.98 9.24 10.53
CA PRO A 366 -52.13 8.49 11.46
C PRO A 366 -52.93 7.52 12.37
N PRO A 367 -52.44 6.28 12.60
CA PRO A 367 -51.13 5.77 12.22
C PRO A 367 -51.02 5.36 10.74
N TYR A 368 -49.94 5.76 10.08
CA TYR A 368 -49.64 5.33 8.70
C TYR A 368 -49.19 3.86 8.70
N ARG A 369 -49.64 3.07 7.73
CA ARG A 369 -49.08 1.72 7.49
C ARG A 369 -48.12 1.77 6.32
N ALA A 370 -46.93 1.23 6.52
CA ALA A 370 -45.93 1.09 5.47
C ALA A 370 -45.66 -0.40 5.23
N LYS A 371 -46.08 -0.90 4.07
CA LYS A 371 -45.83 -2.27 3.63
C LYS A 371 -44.46 -2.33 2.95
N VAL A 372 -43.51 -2.99 3.59
CA VAL A 372 -42.14 -3.18 3.11
C VAL A 372 -42.02 -4.54 2.45
N SER A 373 -41.49 -4.58 1.23
CA SER A 373 -41.18 -5.84 0.54
C SER A 373 -39.71 -5.84 0.13
N SER A 374 -38.96 -6.82 0.63
CA SER A 374 -37.54 -7.01 0.29
C SER A 374 -37.37 -8.23 -0.60
N PRO A 375 -36.70 -8.11 -1.76
CA PRO A 375 -36.35 -9.27 -2.56
C PRO A 375 -35.35 -10.15 -1.82
N ARG A 376 -35.52 -11.47 -1.90
CA ARG A 376 -34.61 -12.46 -1.32
C ARG A 376 -33.70 -13.08 -2.38
N ILE A 377 -32.51 -13.49 -1.95
CA ILE A 377 -31.58 -14.22 -2.83
C ILE A 377 -31.99 -15.69 -2.86
N ARG A 378 -32.55 -16.15 -3.99
CA ARG A 378 -33.02 -17.53 -4.13
C ARG A 378 -31.92 -18.50 -4.53
N ALA A 379 -31.09 -18.09 -5.49
CA ALA A 379 -29.93 -18.87 -5.89
C ALA A 379 -28.69 -17.99 -5.99
N VAL A 380 -27.58 -18.50 -5.46
CA VAL A 380 -26.24 -17.99 -5.76
C VAL A 380 -25.56 -19.02 -6.63
N SER A 381 -25.28 -18.67 -7.87
CA SER A 381 -24.50 -19.48 -8.81
C SER A 381 -23.11 -18.88 -9.01
N ILE A 382 -22.14 -19.73 -9.30
CA ILE A 382 -20.76 -19.30 -9.57
C ILE A 382 -20.46 -19.63 -11.02
N ALA A 383 -19.87 -18.66 -11.72
CA ALA A 383 -19.49 -18.77 -13.12
C ALA A 383 -18.02 -18.40 -13.31
N GLY A 384 -17.38 -18.95 -14.35
CA GLY A 384 -15.98 -18.67 -14.68
C GLY A 384 -14.95 -19.51 -13.92
N ASN A 385 -15.38 -20.28 -12.91
CA ASN A 385 -14.55 -21.25 -12.21
C ASN A 385 -14.31 -22.51 -13.08
N ARG A 386 -13.10 -22.66 -13.61
CA ARG A 386 -12.67 -23.84 -14.37
C ARG A 386 -11.83 -24.80 -13.53
N ARG A 387 -11.07 -24.28 -12.57
CA ARG A 387 -10.12 -25.03 -11.73
C ARG A 387 -10.44 -24.87 -10.24
N LEU A 388 -10.95 -23.72 -9.83
CA LEU A 388 -11.36 -23.48 -8.45
C LEU A 388 -12.63 -24.28 -8.14
N LYS A 389 -12.56 -25.08 -7.08
CA LYS A 389 -13.73 -25.79 -6.56
C LYS A 389 -14.77 -24.79 -6.07
N GLU A 390 -16.02 -25.07 -6.38
CA GLU A 390 -17.15 -24.20 -6.02
C GLU A 390 -17.26 -24.01 -4.51
N ASP A 391 -17.06 -25.07 -3.71
CA ASP A 391 -17.09 -25.01 -2.25
C ASP A 391 -16.07 -24.03 -1.66
N TYR A 392 -14.88 -23.94 -2.26
CA TYR A 392 -13.86 -22.99 -1.84
C TYR A 392 -14.29 -21.55 -2.12
N ILE A 393 -14.84 -21.28 -3.32
CA ILE A 393 -15.37 -19.97 -3.67
C ILE A 393 -16.52 -19.58 -2.74
N ARG A 394 -17.45 -20.51 -2.46
CA ARG A 394 -18.57 -20.29 -1.52
C ARG A 394 -18.07 -20.00 -0.11
N GLY A 395 -17.07 -20.75 0.38
CA GLY A 395 -16.47 -20.54 1.70
C GLY A 395 -15.76 -19.19 1.86
N VAL A 396 -15.13 -18.69 0.80
CA VAL A 396 -14.49 -17.36 0.78
C VAL A 396 -15.51 -16.23 0.65
N ALA A 397 -16.47 -16.39 -0.26
CA ALA A 397 -17.52 -15.39 -0.51
C ALA A 397 -18.41 -15.19 0.73
N ARG A 398 -18.75 -16.28 1.44
CA ARG A 398 -19.67 -16.32 2.59
C ARG A 398 -21.03 -15.69 2.27
N LEU A 399 -21.59 -16.03 1.11
CA LEU A 399 -22.91 -15.56 0.69
C LEU A 399 -24.01 -16.47 1.26
N GLY A 400 -25.00 -15.86 1.93
CA GLY A 400 -26.19 -16.52 2.45
C GLY A 400 -27.43 -16.31 1.56
N GLY A 401 -28.50 -17.06 1.82
CA GLY A 401 -29.79 -16.99 1.10
C GLY A 401 -30.80 -16.00 1.70
N ASP A 402 -30.30 -14.92 2.30
CA ASP A 402 -31.10 -13.93 3.01
C ASP A 402 -31.64 -12.84 2.06
N ALA A 403 -32.24 -11.79 2.63
CA ALA A 403 -32.66 -10.59 1.91
C ALA A 403 -31.50 -10.00 1.08
N PHE A 404 -31.80 -9.53 -0.13
CA PHE A 404 -30.81 -8.96 -1.03
C PHE A 404 -30.13 -7.76 -0.39
N ASN A 405 -28.84 -7.91 -0.12
CA ASN A 405 -28.00 -6.84 0.42
C ASN A 405 -26.80 -6.62 -0.52
N ALA A 406 -26.79 -5.46 -1.18
CA ALA A 406 -25.74 -5.11 -2.15
C ALA A 406 -24.36 -4.99 -1.49
N TYR A 407 -24.34 -4.61 -0.20
CA TYR A 407 -23.12 -4.44 0.55
C TYR A 407 -22.45 -5.78 0.89
N GLU A 408 -23.21 -6.79 1.29
CA GLU A 408 -22.69 -8.16 1.51
C GLU A 408 -22.15 -8.78 0.21
N LEU A 409 -22.81 -8.51 -0.93
CA LEU A 409 -22.35 -8.96 -2.25
C LEU A 409 -21.01 -8.31 -2.66
N ASP A 410 -20.89 -7.00 -2.44
CA ASP A 410 -19.63 -6.27 -2.67
C ASP A 410 -18.51 -6.80 -1.77
N LEU A 411 -18.81 -7.09 -0.50
CA LEU A 411 -17.85 -7.66 0.46
C LEU A 411 -17.40 -9.07 0.05
N ALA A 412 -18.33 -9.90 -0.42
CA ALA A 412 -18.04 -11.24 -0.94
C ALA A 412 -17.09 -11.18 -2.16
N VAL A 413 -17.35 -10.28 -3.11
CA VAL A 413 -16.46 -10.08 -4.27
C VAL A 413 -15.07 -9.59 -3.86
N ARG A 414 -14.97 -8.73 -2.84
CA ARG A 414 -13.67 -8.26 -2.32
C ARG A 414 -12.88 -9.37 -1.66
N ARG A 415 -13.54 -10.24 -0.87
CA ARG A 415 -12.90 -11.42 -0.28
C ARG A 415 -12.33 -12.32 -1.38
N LEU A 416 -13.12 -12.59 -2.42
CA LEU A 416 -12.67 -13.36 -3.59
C LEU A 416 -11.53 -12.67 -4.34
N GLY A 417 -11.60 -11.36 -4.56
CA GLY A 417 -10.53 -10.59 -5.23
C GLY A 417 -9.21 -10.54 -4.45
N ALA A 418 -9.23 -10.83 -3.14
CA ALA A 418 -8.03 -10.95 -2.32
C ALA A 418 -7.36 -12.32 -2.43
N GLU A 419 -8.03 -13.33 -3.01
CA GLU A 419 -7.48 -14.67 -3.12
C GLU A 419 -6.37 -14.77 -4.19
N PRO A 420 -5.22 -15.40 -3.90
CA PRO A 420 -4.09 -15.48 -4.83
C PRO A 420 -4.43 -16.11 -6.19
N ALA A 421 -5.39 -17.03 -6.19
CA ALA A 421 -5.85 -17.77 -7.36
C ALA A 421 -6.92 -17.05 -8.17
N VAL A 422 -7.42 -15.90 -7.70
CA VAL A 422 -8.42 -15.08 -8.38
C VAL A 422 -7.73 -13.89 -9.05
N GLN A 423 -7.99 -13.69 -10.34
CA GLN A 423 -7.54 -12.54 -11.10
C GLN A 423 -8.50 -11.36 -10.91
N SER A 424 -9.80 -11.63 -10.97
CA SER A 424 -10.87 -10.66 -10.70
C SER A 424 -12.15 -11.40 -10.33
N ALA A 425 -13.02 -10.76 -9.55
CA ALA A 425 -14.35 -11.26 -9.24
C ALA A 425 -15.38 -10.14 -9.47
N THR A 426 -16.55 -10.51 -9.97
CA THR A 426 -17.72 -9.62 -10.16
C THR A 426 -19.00 -10.39 -9.85
N TYR A 427 -20.12 -9.69 -9.72
CA TYR A 427 -21.43 -10.34 -9.64
C TYR A 427 -22.42 -9.70 -10.62
N ARG A 428 -23.41 -10.48 -11.02
CA ARG A 428 -24.59 -10.05 -11.76
C ARG A 428 -25.83 -10.47 -10.99
N VAL A 429 -26.86 -9.65 -11.06
CA VAL A 429 -28.15 -9.90 -10.40
C VAL A 429 -29.20 -10.04 -11.50
N ALA A 430 -29.95 -11.14 -11.47
CA ALA A 430 -31.07 -11.39 -12.36
C ALA A 430 -32.36 -11.34 -11.54
N GLU A 431 -33.32 -10.54 -11.98
CA GLU A 431 -34.66 -10.48 -11.39
C GLU A 431 -35.51 -11.65 -11.90
N ARG A 432 -36.29 -12.24 -11.00
CA ARG A 432 -37.27 -13.25 -11.32
C ARG A 432 -38.67 -12.64 -11.44
N GLU A 433 -39.58 -13.40 -12.03
CA GLU A 433 -40.99 -13.02 -12.16
C GLU A 433 -41.70 -12.86 -10.81
N ASP A 434 -41.22 -13.53 -9.75
CA ASP A 434 -41.75 -13.46 -8.39
C ASP A 434 -41.21 -12.25 -7.58
N GLY A 435 -40.36 -11.41 -8.18
CA GLY A 435 -39.73 -10.25 -7.54
C GLY A 435 -38.47 -10.57 -6.73
N ASP A 436 -38.13 -11.85 -6.54
CA ASP A 436 -36.88 -12.27 -5.93
C ASP A 436 -35.71 -12.21 -6.93
N VAL A 437 -34.49 -12.42 -6.44
CA VAL A 437 -33.27 -12.28 -7.25
C VAL A 437 -32.38 -13.51 -7.22
N ASP A 438 -31.79 -13.81 -8.37
CA ASP A 438 -30.69 -14.75 -8.50
C ASP A 438 -29.38 -13.99 -8.68
N VAL A 439 -28.36 -14.42 -7.95
CA VAL A 439 -27.03 -13.83 -7.98
C VAL A 439 -26.08 -14.78 -8.71
N VAL A 440 -25.38 -14.26 -9.72
CA VAL A 440 -24.31 -14.96 -10.42
C VAL A 440 -22.98 -14.31 -10.06
N VAL A 441 -22.10 -15.03 -9.38
CA VAL A 441 -20.75 -14.57 -9.06
C VAL A 441 -19.79 -15.04 -10.16
N ASP A 442 -19.33 -14.11 -10.98
CA ASP A 442 -18.35 -14.37 -12.03
C ASP A 442 -16.92 -14.25 -11.46
N VAL A 443 -16.18 -15.35 -11.47
CA VAL A 443 -14.80 -15.43 -11.00
C VAL A 443 -13.87 -15.67 -12.18
N ALA A 444 -12.96 -14.74 -12.44
CA ALA A 444 -11.86 -14.94 -13.36
C ALA A 444 -10.66 -15.49 -12.60
N GLU A 445 -10.24 -16.70 -12.92
CA GLU A 445 -9.08 -17.35 -12.30
C GLU A 445 -7.76 -16.77 -12.81
N ARG A 446 -6.80 -16.59 -11.90
CA ARG A 446 -5.43 -16.23 -12.27
C ARG A 446 -4.75 -17.44 -12.89
N ARG A 447 -4.08 -17.26 -14.04
CA ARG A 447 -3.21 -18.30 -14.62
C ARG A 447 -2.13 -18.66 -13.60
N PRO A 448 -2.08 -19.91 -13.11
CA PRO A 448 -1.19 -20.28 -12.02
C PRO A 448 0.26 -20.42 -12.50
N TYR A 449 0.49 -20.65 -13.79
CA TYR A 449 1.83 -20.89 -14.36
C TYR A 449 2.40 -19.65 -15.04
N ARG A 450 3.67 -19.37 -14.76
CA ARG A 450 4.52 -18.45 -15.52
C ARG A 450 5.80 -19.17 -15.93
N PHE A 451 6.09 -19.15 -17.22
CA PHE A 451 7.32 -19.67 -17.80
C PHE A 451 8.16 -18.50 -18.30
N LEU A 452 9.46 -18.54 -18.03
CA LEU A 452 10.43 -17.56 -18.50
C LEU A 452 11.61 -18.32 -19.10
N LEU A 453 11.89 -18.06 -20.37
CA LEU A 453 13.13 -18.45 -21.01
C LEU A 453 14.09 -17.26 -20.93
N SER A 454 15.31 -17.51 -20.49
CA SER A 454 16.38 -16.51 -20.40
C SER A 454 17.62 -17.02 -21.11
N THR A 455 18.43 -16.09 -21.60
CA THR A 455 19.75 -16.36 -22.16
C THR A 455 20.76 -15.48 -21.44
N LYS A 456 21.97 -15.97 -21.28
CA LYS A 456 23.11 -15.22 -20.75
C LYS A 456 24.32 -15.51 -21.63
N PHE A 457 25.07 -14.48 -21.95
CA PHE A 457 26.39 -14.54 -22.57
C PHE A 457 27.25 -13.51 -21.87
N THR A 458 28.47 -13.89 -21.51
CA THR A 458 29.47 -13.02 -20.92
C THR A 458 30.85 -13.50 -21.36
N ASP A 459 31.64 -12.63 -21.99
CA ASP A 459 33.01 -12.96 -22.39
C ASP A 459 34.04 -12.95 -21.25
N VAL A 460 33.88 -12.09 -20.24
CA VAL A 460 34.80 -12.04 -19.07
C VAL A 460 34.70 -13.29 -18.19
N ASP A 461 33.51 -13.88 -18.14
CA ASP A 461 33.16 -15.09 -17.38
C ASP A 461 33.28 -16.34 -18.26
N ASP A 462 33.65 -16.20 -19.54
CA ASP A 462 33.61 -17.23 -20.59
C ASP A 462 32.32 -18.07 -20.62
N TYR A 463 31.18 -17.42 -20.31
CA TYR A 463 29.93 -18.11 -20.06
C TYR A 463 28.91 -17.83 -21.17
N ALA A 464 28.31 -18.88 -21.73
CA ALA A 464 27.08 -18.78 -22.50
C ALA A 464 26.08 -19.82 -22.00
N GLY A 465 24.83 -19.45 -21.79
CA GLY A 465 23.83 -20.36 -21.26
C GLY A 465 22.39 -19.98 -21.50
N VAL A 466 21.51 -20.97 -21.36
CA VAL A 466 20.05 -20.83 -21.44
C VAL A 466 19.45 -21.20 -20.10
N GLY A 467 18.58 -20.35 -19.58
CA GLY A 467 17.83 -20.55 -18.35
C GLY A 467 16.35 -20.75 -18.63
N PHE A 468 15.73 -21.64 -17.90
CA PHE A 468 14.29 -21.86 -17.89
C PHE A 468 13.78 -21.74 -16.45
N THR A 469 12.90 -20.78 -16.20
CA THR A 469 12.24 -20.61 -14.91
C THR A 469 10.76 -20.86 -15.06
N TRP A 470 10.19 -21.65 -14.16
CA TRP A 470 8.75 -21.84 -14.06
C TRP A 470 8.28 -21.56 -12.64
N ASN A 471 7.14 -20.90 -12.52
CA ASN A 471 6.52 -20.59 -11.24
C ASN A 471 5.04 -20.97 -11.30
N GLU A 472 4.60 -21.75 -10.33
CA GLU A 472 3.22 -22.14 -10.12
C GLU A 472 2.74 -21.69 -8.73
N VAL A 473 1.55 -21.11 -8.67
CA VAL A 473 0.84 -20.90 -7.39
C VAL A 473 -0.49 -21.61 -7.45
N ASN A 474 -0.67 -22.60 -6.57
CA ASN A 474 -1.92 -23.36 -6.52
C ASN A 474 -3.01 -22.61 -5.71
N PRO A 475 -4.27 -23.07 -5.76
CA PRO A 475 -5.36 -22.49 -4.99
C PRO A 475 -5.19 -22.48 -3.47
N THR A 476 -4.34 -23.36 -2.90
CA THR A 476 -4.07 -23.40 -1.45
C THR A 476 -2.90 -22.51 -1.02
N ALA A 477 -2.47 -21.61 -1.90
CA ALA A 477 -1.33 -20.70 -1.75
C ALA A 477 0.03 -21.40 -1.58
N LEU A 478 0.13 -22.68 -1.98
CA LEU A 478 1.41 -23.35 -2.16
C LEU A 478 2.06 -22.84 -3.44
N ARG A 479 3.32 -22.45 -3.32
CA ARG A 479 4.15 -21.96 -4.43
C ARG A 479 5.15 -23.03 -4.81
N TYR A 480 5.24 -23.30 -6.09
CA TYR A 480 6.31 -24.09 -6.67
C TYR A 480 7.10 -23.20 -7.63
N GLU A 481 8.39 -23.07 -7.39
CA GLU A 481 9.32 -22.38 -8.27
C GLU A 481 10.37 -23.39 -8.70
N GLY A 482 10.60 -23.51 -10.00
CA GLY A 482 11.73 -24.26 -10.50
C GLY A 482 12.55 -23.43 -11.47
N ARG A 483 13.85 -23.69 -11.47
CA ARG A 483 14.82 -23.03 -12.32
C ARG A 483 15.80 -24.07 -12.82
N ALA A 484 16.00 -24.13 -14.12
CA ALA A 484 17.04 -24.92 -14.76
C ALA A 484 17.92 -23.98 -15.58
N MET A 485 19.23 -24.15 -15.53
CA MET A 485 20.19 -23.42 -16.36
C MET A 485 21.15 -24.41 -16.99
N ILE A 486 21.41 -24.22 -18.28
CA ILE A 486 22.31 -25.04 -19.07
C ILE A 486 23.40 -24.12 -19.62
N GLY A 487 24.65 -24.33 -19.20
CA GLY A 487 25.82 -23.71 -19.81
C GLY A 487 26.13 -24.42 -21.13
N LEU A 488 26.22 -23.66 -22.21
CA LEU A 488 26.52 -24.14 -23.55
C LEU A 488 28.04 -24.24 -23.81
N LEU A 489 28.85 -23.42 -23.15
CA LEU A 489 30.31 -23.47 -23.23
C LEU A 489 30.86 -24.48 -22.21
N ASP A 490 30.47 -24.34 -20.95
CA ASP A 490 31.01 -25.17 -19.87
C ASP A 490 30.24 -26.48 -19.63
N GLN A 491 29.23 -26.84 -20.44
CA GLN A 491 28.25 -27.93 -20.13
C GLN A 491 27.75 -27.92 -18.67
N ASP A 492 27.69 -26.74 -18.04
CA ASP A 492 27.07 -26.57 -16.73
C ASP A 492 25.61 -27.01 -16.77
N PHE A 493 25.15 -27.64 -15.69
CA PHE A 493 23.74 -27.97 -15.53
C PHE A 493 23.32 -27.66 -14.10
N LEU A 494 22.57 -26.57 -13.92
CA LEU A 494 22.10 -26.14 -12.60
C LEU A 494 20.59 -26.32 -12.52
N THR A 495 20.11 -26.99 -11.49
CA THR A 495 18.67 -27.16 -11.26
C THR A 495 18.30 -26.85 -9.84
N PHE A 496 17.24 -26.05 -9.67
CA PHE A 496 16.70 -25.66 -8.38
C PHE A 496 15.18 -25.85 -8.39
N HIS A 497 14.66 -26.50 -7.36
CA HIS A 497 13.24 -26.72 -7.16
C HIS A 497 12.85 -26.28 -5.76
N THR A 498 12.06 -25.22 -5.65
CA THR A 498 11.60 -24.67 -4.37
C THR A 498 10.09 -24.83 -4.22
N VAL A 499 9.66 -25.49 -3.15
CA VAL A 499 8.28 -25.53 -2.69
C VAL A 499 8.16 -24.64 -1.47
N SER A 500 7.22 -23.70 -1.44
CA SER A 500 7.05 -22.82 -0.27
C SER A 500 5.60 -22.43 -0.02
N LYS A 501 5.29 -22.09 1.23
CA LYS A 501 3.98 -21.60 1.66
C LYS A 501 4.12 -20.43 2.62
N ASP A 502 3.29 -19.42 2.39
CA ASP A 502 3.19 -18.25 3.25
C ASP A 502 2.16 -18.51 4.37
N TYR A 503 2.51 -18.15 5.61
CA TYR A 503 1.70 -18.27 6.83
C TYR A 503 1.62 -16.90 7.52
N LEU A 504 0.72 -16.77 8.51
CA LEU A 504 0.58 -15.57 9.36
C LEU A 504 0.44 -14.27 8.54
N ARG A 505 -0.47 -14.24 7.56
CA ARG A 505 -0.66 -13.09 6.64
C ARG A 505 0.64 -12.69 5.91
N ASN A 506 1.42 -13.68 5.48
CA ASN A 506 2.68 -13.53 4.72
C ASN A 506 3.88 -13.01 5.53
N SER A 507 3.83 -13.03 6.87
CA SER A 507 4.98 -12.70 7.70
C SER A 507 5.94 -13.88 7.89
N LEU A 508 5.46 -15.12 7.77
CA LEU A 508 6.28 -16.32 7.86
C LEU A 508 6.18 -17.11 6.56
N ARG A 509 7.30 -17.48 5.97
CA ARG A 509 7.36 -18.39 4.82
C ARG A 509 8.15 -19.62 5.20
N LEU A 510 7.56 -20.78 5.00
CA LEU A 510 8.27 -22.06 5.11
C LEU A 510 8.49 -22.59 3.70
N GLY A 511 9.69 -23.08 3.41
CA GLY A 511 9.98 -23.67 2.12
C GLY A 511 11.07 -24.73 2.18
N ALA A 512 11.06 -25.58 1.16
CA ALA A 512 12.08 -26.57 0.88
C ALA A 512 12.63 -26.31 -0.51
N THR A 513 13.95 -26.28 -0.65
CA THR A 513 14.66 -26.16 -1.93
C THR A 513 15.48 -27.42 -2.15
N PHE A 514 15.45 -27.97 -3.35
CA PHE A 514 16.26 -29.10 -3.78
C PHE A 514 17.07 -28.68 -5.00
N PHE A 515 18.30 -29.18 -5.10
CA PHE A 515 19.16 -28.87 -6.23
C PHE A 515 20.06 -30.05 -6.61
N ASP A 516 20.34 -30.15 -7.90
CA ASP A 516 21.35 -31.03 -8.51
C ASP A 516 22.09 -30.18 -9.54
N ASN A 517 23.32 -29.84 -9.20
CA ASN A 517 24.13 -28.87 -9.91
C ASN A 517 25.42 -29.55 -10.37
N ILE A 518 25.72 -29.44 -11.66
CA ILE A 518 26.99 -29.81 -12.25
C ILE A 518 27.63 -28.51 -12.70
N LYS A 519 28.81 -28.21 -12.14
CA LYS A 519 29.62 -27.06 -12.50
C LYS A 519 30.92 -27.54 -13.11
N SER A 520 31.23 -27.05 -14.30
CA SER A 520 32.50 -27.23 -14.96
C SER A 520 33.32 -25.96 -14.82
N ARG A 521 34.63 -26.11 -14.64
CA ARG A 521 35.59 -25.00 -14.70
C ARG A 521 36.65 -25.33 -15.75
N ASP A 522 36.83 -24.42 -16.68
CA ASP A 522 37.92 -24.41 -17.66
C ASP A 522 39.00 -23.39 -17.23
N ASP A 523 40.28 -23.72 -17.47
CA ASP A 523 41.42 -22.88 -17.09
C ASP A 523 41.70 -21.80 -18.17
N LEU A 524 42.18 -20.64 -17.73
CA LEU A 524 42.45 -19.45 -18.57
C LEU A 524 43.67 -19.58 -19.50
N ASP A 525 44.43 -20.66 -19.38
CA ASP A 525 45.60 -20.96 -20.20
C ASP A 525 45.28 -22.09 -21.18
N TYR A 526 44.90 -21.75 -22.42
CA TYR A 526 44.93 -22.49 -23.71
C TYR A 526 45.26 -24.01 -23.76
N VAL A 527 44.84 -24.80 -22.78
CA VAL A 527 45.04 -26.24 -22.65
C VAL A 527 43.70 -26.81 -22.18
N PHE A 528 42.91 -27.27 -23.15
CA PHE A 528 41.59 -27.89 -23.00
C PHE A 528 41.59 -29.05 -22.00
N THR A 529 41.47 -28.77 -20.70
CA THR A 529 41.26 -29.78 -19.65
C THR A 529 40.30 -29.26 -18.59
N ARG A 530 39.17 -29.95 -18.50
CA ARG A 530 37.90 -29.56 -17.86
C ARG A 530 37.77 -30.21 -16.48
N GLN A 531 37.34 -29.46 -15.45
CA GLN A 531 37.09 -29.99 -14.10
C GLN A 531 35.61 -29.94 -13.77
N GLU A 532 35.01 -31.07 -13.38
CA GLU A 532 33.58 -31.18 -13.10
C GLU A 532 33.32 -31.50 -11.61
N VAL A 533 32.53 -30.62 -10.98
CA VAL A 533 32.04 -30.80 -9.61
C VAL A 533 30.53 -30.94 -9.64
N ARG A 534 30.01 -32.01 -9.06
CA ARG A 534 28.58 -32.20 -8.85
C ARG A 534 28.22 -31.94 -7.40
N GLU A 535 27.24 -31.07 -7.21
CA GLU A 535 26.68 -30.65 -5.92
C GLU A 535 25.19 -31.03 -5.89
N ILE A 536 24.83 -32.00 -5.06
CA ILE A 536 23.43 -32.41 -4.85
C ILE A 536 23.04 -32.07 -3.43
N GLY A 537 21.86 -31.49 -3.23
CA GLY A 537 21.44 -31.18 -1.87
C GLY A 537 20.02 -30.66 -1.75
N GLY A 538 19.71 -30.27 -0.52
CA GLY A 538 18.46 -29.63 -0.19
C GLY A 538 18.55 -28.75 1.05
N GLU A 539 17.62 -27.81 1.15
CA GLU A 539 17.49 -26.87 2.24
C GLU A 539 16.03 -26.75 2.67
N PHE A 540 15.77 -26.82 3.98
CA PHE A 540 14.50 -26.42 4.57
C PHE A 540 14.69 -25.10 5.29
N ALA A 541 13.96 -24.06 4.89
CA ALA A 541 14.13 -22.71 5.41
C ALA A 541 12.81 -22.09 5.91
N ALA A 542 12.90 -21.42 7.05
CA ALA A 542 11.87 -20.56 7.61
C ALA A 542 12.30 -19.09 7.50
N ARG A 543 11.58 -18.32 6.68
CA ARG A 543 11.80 -16.87 6.51
C ARG A 543 10.73 -16.09 7.26
N TYR A 544 11.13 -15.39 8.30
CA TYR A 544 10.30 -14.50 9.09
C TYR A 544 10.56 -13.04 8.73
N ARG A 545 9.52 -12.34 8.29
CA ARG A 545 9.52 -10.90 8.01
C ARG A 545 9.00 -10.15 9.22
N ALA A 546 9.91 -9.67 10.06
CA ALA A 546 9.58 -8.87 11.25
C ALA A 546 9.04 -7.48 10.87
N LEU A 547 9.62 -6.85 9.84
CA LEU A 547 9.23 -5.54 9.31
C LEU A 547 9.25 -5.57 7.79
N SER A 548 8.68 -4.55 7.13
CA SER A 548 8.78 -4.44 5.66
C SER A 548 10.22 -4.34 5.15
N SER A 549 11.13 -3.88 6.01
CA SER A 549 12.56 -3.66 5.76
C SER A 549 13.47 -4.80 6.24
N THR A 550 12.94 -5.76 7.01
CA THR A 550 13.78 -6.72 7.75
C THR A 550 13.19 -8.11 7.66
N ALA A 551 13.98 -9.06 7.15
CA ALA A 551 13.64 -10.46 7.13
C ALA A 551 14.79 -11.31 7.67
N LEU A 552 14.45 -12.28 8.51
CA LEU A 552 15.35 -13.29 9.05
C LEU A 552 15.01 -14.62 8.40
N THR A 553 15.98 -15.30 7.82
CA THR A 553 15.84 -16.66 7.29
C THR A 553 16.71 -17.57 8.13
N ILE A 554 16.14 -18.66 8.64
CA ILE A 554 16.87 -19.73 9.31
C ILE A 554 16.56 -21.01 8.55
N GLY A 555 17.59 -21.75 8.17
CA GLY A 555 17.44 -22.97 7.41
C GLY A 555 18.36 -24.08 7.89
N LEU A 556 17.93 -25.31 7.63
CA LEU A 556 18.73 -26.52 7.72
C LEU A 556 19.07 -26.95 6.29
N TYR A 557 20.32 -27.28 6.03
CA TYR A 557 20.74 -27.75 4.72
C TYR A 557 21.56 -29.04 4.84
N GLY A 558 21.57 -29.79 3.74
CA GLY A 558 22.47 -30.91 3.51
C GLY A 558 22.84 -30.95 2.05
N LYS A 559 24.14 -31.10 1.76
CA LYS A 559 24.68 -31.19 0.41
C LYS A 559 25.84 -32.17 0.35
N GLU A 560 26.02 -32.77 -0.81
CA GLU A 560 27.06 -33.73 -1.12
C GLU A 560 27.84 -33.27 -2.35
N TYR A 561 29.16 -33.42 -2.28
CA TYR A 561 30.11 -33.06 -3.32
C TYR A 561 30.72 -34.34 -3.89
N SER A 562 30.62 -34.48 -5.20
CA SER A 562 31.27 -35.56 -5.95
C SER A 562 32.00 -34.98 -7.16
N SER A 563 33.01 -35.69 -7.65
CA SER A 563 33.78 -35.30 -8.81
C SER A 563 33.86 -36.42 -9.83
N SER A 564 33.70 -36.09 -11.12
CA SER A 564 33.85 -37.03 -12.23
C SER A 564 35.24 -36.95 -12.86
N VAL A 565 35.90 -35.78 -12.80
CA VAL A 565 37.21 -35.50 -13.40
C VAL A 565 38.06 -34.67 -12.43
N VAL A 566 39.20 -35.21 -11.97
CA VAL A 566 40.09 -34.55 -10.98
C VAL A 566 41.45 -34.22 -11.62
N ARG A 567 41.91 -32.97 -11.50
CA ARG A 567 43.25 -32.51 -11.92
C ARG A 567 44.19 -32.34 -10.70
N PRO A 568 45.51 -32.62 -10.83
CA PRO A 568 46.49 -32.21 -9.83
C PRO A 568 46.67 -30.68 -9.84
N GLY A 569 46.38 -29.99 -8.73
CA GLY A 569 46.64 -28.54 -8.55
C GLY A 569 45.46 -27.71 -8.06
N LEU A 570 44.23 -28.18 -8.21
CA LEU A 570 43.01 -27.62 -7.60
C LEU A 570 42.41 -28.67 -6.65
N PRO A 571 42.41 -28.45 -5.33
CA PRO A 571 41.90 -29.43 -4.39
C PRO A 571 40.38 -29.53 -4.56
N VAL A 572 39.87 -30.63 -5.08
CA VAL A 572 38.46 -30.99 -4.97
C VAL A 572 38.39 -32.09 -3.93
N GLU A 573 37.67 -31.79 -2.85
CA GLU A 573 37.47 -32.71 -1.75
C GLU A 573 36.03 -33.22 -1.83
N GLU A 574 35.88 -34.52 -2.07
CA GLU A 574 34.58 -35.18 -2.04
C GLU A 574 34.13 -35.36 -0.60
N GLY A 575 32.82 -35.32 -0.38
CA GLY A 575 32.23 -35.48 0.94
C GLY A 575 30.92 -34.76 1.09
N SER A 576 30.41 -34.75 2.31
CA SER A 576 29.09 -34.21 2.62
C SER A 576 29.16 -33.10 3.67
N ALA A 577 28.31 -32.09 3.53
CA ALA A 577 28.16 -30.99 4.48
C ALA A 577 26.67 -30.84 4.85
N ALA A 578 26.36 -30.94 6.14
CA ALA A 578 25.04 -30.61 6.65
C ALA A 578 25.13 -29.69 7.86
N GLY A 579 24.16 -28.78 7.97
CA GLY A 579 24.30 -27.69 8.91
C GLY A 579 23.10 -26.76 9.00
N VAL A 580 23.37 -25.63 9.64
CA VAL A 580 22.41 -24.54 9.84
C VAL A 580 22.89 -23.33 9.07
N ARG A 581 21.96 -22.65 8.41
CA ARG A 581 22.12 -21.37 7.73
C ARG A 581 21.25 -20.32 8.40
N CYS A 582 21.79 -19.11 8.53
CA CYS A 582 21.07 -17.93 9.00
C CYS A 582 21.37 -16.77 8.06
N MET A 583 20.33 -16.07 7.62
CA MET A 583 20.45 -14.90 6.74
C MET A 583 19.57 -13.77 7.24
N LEU A 584 20.16 -12.61 7.46
CA LEU A 584 19.46 -11.39 7.86
C LEU A 584 19.47 -10.39 6.71
N ASP A 585 18.31 -10.22 6.07
CA ASP A 585 18.08 -9.20 5.05
C ASP A 585 17.60 -7.91 5.69
N LEU A 586 18.33 -6.83 5.43
CA LEU A 586 18.04 -5.49 5.87
C LEU A 586 17.97 -4.58 4.65
N SER A 587 16.86 -3.88 4.48
CA SER A 587 16.70 -2.95 3.36
C SER A 587 15.95 -1.72 3.80
N GLY A 588 16.31 -0.58 3.23
CA GLY A 588 15.67 0.67 3.63
C GLY A 588 15.83 1.77 2.60
N ALA A 589 15.10 2.84 2.84
CA ALA A 589 15.23 4.08 2.13
C ALA A 589 15.28 5.20 3.16
N LEU A 590 16.35 5.99 3.16
CA LEU A 590 16.45 7.17 4.00
C LEU A 590 16.10 8.41 3.15
N PRO A 591 14.96 9.08 3.42
CA PRO A 591 14.68 10.38 2.85
C PRO A 591 15.42 11.43 3.69
N LEU A 592 16.63 11.79 3.30
CA LEU A 592 17.28 12.97 3.88
C LEU A 592 16.57 14.20 3.31
N ARG A 593 15.87 14.98 4.15
CA ARG A 593 14.97 16.11 3.80
C ARG A 593 15.54 17.16 2.82
N ARG A 594 16.86 17.17 2.58
CA ARG A 594 17.57 18.10 1.67
C ARG A 594 18.59 17.41 0.75
N LEU A 595 18.64 16.08 0.73
CA LEU A 595 19.64 15.31 -0.03
C LEU A 595 19.00 14.24 -0.92
N PRO A 596 19.72 13.78 -1.97
CA PRO A 596 19.30 12.69 -2.84
C PRO A 596 18.86 11.44 -2.07
N ARG A 597 17.82 10.75 -2.57
CA ARG A 597 17.25 9.56 -1.91
C ARG A 597 18.29 8.46 -1.83
N PHE A 598 18.60 8.00 -0.62
CA PHE A 598 19.51 6.88 -0.39
C PHE A 598 18.71 5.60 -0.15
N LEU A 599 18.93 4.60 -0.99
CA LEU A 599 18.40 3.25 -0.89
C LEU A 599 19.51 2.34 -0.42
N TRP A 600 19.24 1.41 0.47
CA TRP A 600 20.24 0.44 0.89
C TRP A 600 19.65 -0.96 1.01
N ARG A 601 20.47 -1.95 0.72
CA ARG A 601 20.16 -3.38 0.82
C ARG A 601 21.40 -4.09 1.32
N ASN A 602 21.27 -4.69 2.49
CA ASN A 602 22.34 -5.35 3.20
C ASN A 602 21.87 -6.77 3.56
N THR A 603 22.72 -7.75 3.34
CA THR A 603 22.49 -9.13 3.72
C THR A 603 23.66 -9.60 4.58
N LEU A 604 23.37 -10.05 5.79
CA LEU A 604 24.33 -10.74 6.64
C LEU A 604 24.04 -12.23 6.57
N TYR A 605 25.07 -13.03 6.36
CA TYR A 605 25.00 -14.46 6.17
C TYR A 605 25.89 -15.17 7.16
N PHE A 606 25.35 -16.23 7.76
CA PHE A 606 26.06 -17.14 8.63
C PHE A 606 25.69 -18.58 8.28
N GLU A 607 26.69 -19.43 8.24
CA GLU A 607 26.53 -20.87 8.02
C GLU A 607 27.45 -21.63 8.95
N LYS A 608 26.94 -22.76 9.45
CA LYS A 608 27.70 -23.69 10.28
C LYS A 608 27.41 -25.13 9.87
N ALA A 609 28.43 -25.79 9.34
CA ALA A 609 28.43 -27.20 9.01
C ALA A 609 28.97 -28.04 10.18
N GLY A 610 28.48 -29.28 10.31
CA GLY A 610 28.91 -30.22 11.35
C GLY A 610 28.37 -30.01 12.79
N PRO A 611 27.39 -29.14 13.13
CA PRO A 611 26.92 -29.00 14.52
C PRO A 611 26.26 -30.27 15.08
N PHE A 612 25.99 -31.27 14.23
CA PHE A 612 25.41 -32.57 14.58
C PHE A 612 26.29 -33.77 14.21
N ARG A 613 27.55 -33.56 13.79
CA ARG A 613 28.39 -34.59 13.11
C ARG A 613 27.69 -35.26 11.91
N LEU A 614 26.82 -34.50 11.24
CA LEU A 614 26.19 -34.89 9.99
C LEU A 614 27.03 -34.30 8.87
N GLY A 615 27.85 -35.15 8.24
CA GLY A 615 28.76 -34.79 7.16
C GLY A 615 30.23 -34.79 7.54
N ASP A 616 31.07 -34.81 6.51
CA ASP A 616 32.54 -34.91 6.58
C ASP A 616 33.18 -33.54 6.85
N PHE A 617 32.54 -32.46 6.38
CA PHE A 617 33.03 -31.10 6.52
C PHE A 617 32.53 -30.41 7.80
N SER A 618 33.42 -29.67 8.46
CA SER A 618 33.15 -28.92 9.68
C SER A 618 33.74 -27.52 9.59
N PHE A 619 32.87 -26.55 9.31
CA PHE A 619 33.26 -25.18 9.05
C PHE A 619 32.20 -24.16 9.45
N GLU A 620 32.62 -22.90 9.52
CA GLU A 620 31.75 -21.75 9.71
C GLU A 620 32.04 -20.70 8.64
N THR A 621 30.99 -20.21 7.98
CA THR A 621 31.06 -19.16 6.96
C THR A 621 30.33 -17.93 7.45
N TYR A 622 30.98 -16.77 7.35
CA TYR A 622 30.43 -15.46 7.67
C TYR A 622 30.54 -14.58 6.44
N GLN A 623 29.44 -13.95 6.02
CA GLN A 623 29.48 -12.96 4.93
C GLN A 623 28.64 -11.73 5.27
N ALA A 624 29.10 -10.59 4.77
CA ALA A 624 28.39 -9.32 4.80
C ALA A 624 28.37 -8.72 3.40
N ASN A 625 27.18 -8.67 2.81
CA ASN A 625 26.90 -8.01 1.55
C ASN A 625 26.22 -6.68 1.85
N LEU A 626 26.91 -5.57 1.67
CA LEU A 626 26.40 -4.23 1.96
C LEU A 626 26.29 -3.45 0.66
N SER A 627 25.12 -2.88 0.38
CA SER A 627 24.94 -2.05 -0.81
C SER A 627 24.11 -0.80 -0.51
N GLY A 628 24.55 0.31 -1.07
CA GLY A 628 23.91 1.61 -0.96
C GLY A 628 23.84 2.28 -2.32
N GLU A 629 22.69 2.86 -2.64
CA GLU A 629 22.44 3.58 -3.88
C GLU A 629 21.91 4.97 -3.58
N LEU A 630 22.64 5.99 -4.02
CA LEU A 630 22.29 7.40 -3.91
C LEU A 630 21.69 7.88 -5.23
N LYS A 631 20.42 8.29 -5.23
CA LYS A 631 19.75 8.83 -6.42
C LYS A 631 20.12 10.30 -6.62
N LEU A 632 21.11 10.58 -7.48
CA LEU A 632 21.66 11.92 -7.77
C LEU A 632 20.72 12.84 -8.59
N GLY A 633 19.46 12.43 -8.81
CA GLY A 633 18.46 13.19 -9.57
C GLY A 633 17.36 12.26 -10.09
N ARG A 634 16.65 12.71 -11.15
CA ARG A 634 15.63 11.88 -11.82
C ARG A 634 16.22 10.75 -12.66
N HIS A 635 17.46 10.92 -13.16
CA HIS A 635 18.04 10.07 -14.20
C HIS A 635 19.42 9.50 -13.84
N HIS A 636 20.03 9.92 -12.74
CA HIS A 636 21.39 9.54 -12.34
C HIS A 636 21.40 8.88 -10.96
N ALA A 637 22.33 7.96 -10.75
CA ALA A 637 22.52 7.30 -9.45
C ALA A 637 23.99 6.96 -9.23
N ALA A 638 24.44 6.95 -7.98
CA ALA A 638 25.70 6.35 -7.60
C ALA A 638 25.43 5.16 -6.69
N ARG A 639 26.13 4.04 -6.89
CA ARG A 639 26.00 2.83 -6.08
C ARG A 639 27.36 2.47 -5.50
N ALA A 640 27.38 2.15 -4.22
CA ALA A 640 28.50 1.53 -3.55
C ALA A 640 28.08 0.13 -3.11
N THR A 641 28.94 -0.86 -3.34
CA THR A 641 28.76 -2.23 -2.86
C THR A 641 30.03 -2.66 -2.13
N VAL A 642 29.87 -3.34 -1.01
CA VAL A 642 30.96 -3.96 -0.24
C VAL A 642 30.56 -5.39 0.06
N HIS A 643 31.43 -6.33 -0.28
CA HIS A 643 31.32 -7.73 0.08
C HIS A 643 32.51 -8.08 0.99
N ALA A 644 32.24 -8.67 2.14
CA ALA A 644 33.28 -9.19 3.01
C ALA A 644 32.89 -10.59 3.48
N GLY A 645 33.85 -11.51 3.45
CA GLY A 645 33.63 -12.91 3.78
C GLY A 645 34.79 -13.48 4.59
N ARG A 646 34.45 -14.39 5.51
CA ARG A 646 35.43 -15.18 6.26
C ARG A 646 34.89 -16.58 6.50
N GLN A 647 35.72 -17.57 6.23
CA GLN A 647 35.48 -18.96 6.54
C GLN A 647 36.51 -19.46 7.56
N ASN A 648 36.10 -20.36 8.46
CA ASN A 648 36.98 -21.04 9.41
C ASN A 648 36.67 -22.54 9.41
N GLY A 649 37.65 -23.39 9.72
CA GLY A 649 37.49 -24.84 9.77
C GLY A 649 37.83 -25.53 8.44
N ALA A 650 37.36 -26.77 8.28
CA ALA A 650 37.56 -27.58 7.09
C ALA A 650 36.43 -27.28 6.09
N VAL A 651 36.62 -26.21 5.31
CA VAL A 651 35.67 -25.76 4.28
C VAL A 651 35.98 -26.52 2.99
N PRO A 652 34.96 -27.04 2.28
CA PRO A 652 35.15 -27.59 0.95
C PRO A 652 35.82 -26.54 0.05
N PRO A 653 36.93 -26.85 -0.65
CA PRO A 653 37.59 -25.87 -1.51
C PRO A 653 36.70 -25.31 -2.64
N GLN A 654 35.68 -26.07 -3.03
CA GLN A 654 34.67 -25.68 -4.03
C GLN A 654 33.76 -24.55 -3.53
N ASP A 655 33.67 -24.35 -2.21
CA ASP A 655 32.93 -23.28 -1.54
C ASP A 655 33.81 -22.08 -1.16
N ALA A 656 35.11 -22.10 -1.50
CA ALA A 656 36.02 -20.99 -1.22
C ALA A 656 35.54 -19.70 -1.89
N PHE A 657 35.85 -18.55 -1.30
CA PHE A 657 35.55 -17.27 -1.94
C PHE A 657 36.47 -17.04 -3.13
N SER A 658 35.95 -16.39 -4.15
CA SER A 658 36.69 -16.01 -5.33
C SER A 658 36.41 -14.57 -5.76
N LEU A 659 37.37 -13.96 -6.45
CA LEU A 659 37.26 -12.67 -7.12
C LEU A 659 37.78 -12.78 -8.55
N GLY A 660 37.15 -12.02 -9.45
CA GLY A 660 37.29 -12.10 -10.90
C GLY A 660 35.94 -11.94 -11.60
N GLY A 661 35.95 -11.70 -12.91
CA GLY A 661 34.73 -11.74 -13.72
C GLY A 661 33.88 -10.46 -13.67
N MET A 662 32.74 -10.48 -14.38
CA MET A 662 31.88 -9.31 -14.60
C MET A 662 31.23 -8.73 -13.33
N THR A 663 31.17 -9.50 -12.24
CA THR A 663 30.44 -9.13 -11.03
C THR A 663 31.32 -8.58 -9.92
N THR A 664 32.62 -8.91 -9.92
CA THR A 664 33.58 -8.44 -8.93
C THR A 664 34.69 -7.61 -9.58
N LEU A 665 35.83 -8.21 -9.91
CA LEU A 665 36.98 -7.56 -10.54
C LEU A 665 36.97 -7.80 -12.05
N ARG A 666 36.34 -6.89 -12.79
CA ARG A 666 36.06 -7.03 -14.24
C ARG A 666 37.31 -6.97 -15.11
N GLY A 667 38.40 -6.39 -14.60
CA GLY A 667 39.69 -6.36 -15.27
C GLY A 667 40.41 -7.71 -15.28
N TYR A 668 39.94 -8.64 -14.45
CA TYR A 668 40.54 -9.95 -14.22
C TYR A 668 39.54 -11.01 -14.64
N ALA A 669 40.06 -12.15 -15.10
CA ALA A 669 39.19 -13.23 -15.51
C ALA A 669 38.46 -13.85 -14.30
N ASP A 670 37.38 -14.57 -14.55
CA ASP A 670 36.59 -15.16 -13.48
C ASP A 670 37.41 -16.10 -12.59
N ASP A 671 37.06 -16.14 -11.30
CA ASP A 671 37.74 -16.94 -10.27
C ASP A 671 39.28 -16.78 -10.15
N SER A 672 39.87 -15.69 -10.67
CA SER A 672 41.34 -15.45 -10.66
C SER A 672 41.98 -15.42 -9.26
N PHE A 673 41.25 -15.02 -8.23
CA PHE A 673 41.77 -14.90 -6.87
C PHE A 673 40.89 -15.66 -5.88
N VAL A 674 41.40 -16.74 -5.31
CA VAL A 674 40.64 -17.63 -4.42
C VAL A 674 41.20 -17.58 -3.00
N GLY A 675 40.32 -17.59 -2.00
CA GLY A 675 40.70 -17.58 -0.60
C GLY A 675 39.54 -17.91 0.35
N ASN A 676 39.87 -18.15 1.62
CA ASN A 676 38.85 -18.34 2.66
C ASN A 676 38.49 -17.04 3.39
N ARG A 677 39.14 -15.94 3.00
CA ARG A 677 38.78 -14.58 3.37
C ARG A 677 38.73 -13.74 2.11
N VAL A 678 37.77 -12.84 2.07
CA VAL A 678 37.56 -11.95 0.93
C VAL A 678 37.09 -10.58 1.41
N VAL A 679 37.59 -9.54 0.76
CA VAL A 679 37.04 -8.19 0.82
C VAL A 679 36.97 -7.67 -0.60
N PHE A 680 35.81 -7.14 -0.96
CA PHE A 680 35.56 -6.52 -2.25
C PHE A 680 34.74 -5.25 -2.03
N ALA A 681 35.09 -4.20 -2.77
CA ALA A 681 34.38 -2.93 -2.80
C ALA A 681 34.27 -2.46 -4.24
N SER A 682 33.08 -1.98 -4.60
CA SER A 682 32.79 -1.42 -5.92
C SER A 682 32.04 -0.10 -5.75
N HIS A 683 32.42 0.89 -6.55
CA HIS A 683 31.68 2.12 -6.68
C HIS A 683 31.36 2.38 -8.15
N ALA A 684 30.08 2.62 -8.46
CA ALA A 684 29.60 2.82 -9.81
C ALA A 684 28.69 4.06 -9.91
N LEU A 685 28.96 4.92 -10.89
CA LEU A 685 28.14 6.06 -11.26
C LEU A 685 27.33 5.72 -12.52
N TYR A 686 26.01 5.73 -12.40
CA TYR A 686 25.06 5.47 -13.47
C TYR A 686 24.53 6.77 -14.05
N LEU A 687 24.80 6.99 -15.33
CA LEU A 687 24.38 8.15 -16.09
C LEU A 687 23.40 7.73 -17.18
N SER A 688 22.10 8.03 -17.01
CA SER A 688 21.10 7.68 -18.01
C SER A 688 21.09 8.67 -19.17
N ALA A 689 21.00 8.15 -20.39
CA ALA A 689 20.84 8.95 -21.61
C ALA A 689 19.51 9.74 -21.64
N ARG A 690 18.52 9.40 -20.80
CA ARG A 690 17.22 10.11 -20.73
C ARG A 690 17.36 11.60 -20.48
N SER A 691 18.40 12.02 -19.75
CA SER A 691 18.67 13.43 -19.50
C SER A 691 19.09 14.20 -20.76
N VAL A 692 19.55 13.50 -21.80
CA VAL A 692 20.06 14.08 -23.04
C VAL A 692 19.09 13.87 -24.20
N VAL A 693 18.61 12.65 -24.42
CA VAL A 693 17.82 12.28 -25.62
C VAL A 693 16.30 12.31 -25.42
N GLY A 694 15.82 12.57 -24.20
CA GLY A 694 14.39 12.55 -23.85
C GLY A 694 13.82 11.15 -23.62
N GLU A 695 12.68 11.06 -22.93
CA GLU A 695 12.12 9.78 -22.43
C GLU A 695 11.50 8.89 -23.51
N THR A 696 11.09 9.45 -24.65
CA THR A 696 10.44 8.73 -25.75
C THR A 696 11.42 8.20 -26.80
N SER A 697 12.70 8.52 -26.69
CA SER A 697 13.73 8.06 -27.62
C SER A 697 14.00 6.57 -27.46
N VAL A 698 14.29 5.88 -28.56
CA VAL A 698 14.77 4.48 -28.54
C VAL A 698 16.06 4.33 -27.74
N TRP A 699 16.84 5.41 -27.60
CA TRP A 699 18.08 5.45 -26.82
C TRP A 699 17.85 5.80 -25.34
N ALA A 700 16.62 6.12 -24.93
CA ALA A 700 16.27 6.45 -23.55
C ALA A 700 16.65 5.36 -22.51
N PRO A 701 16.64 4.05 -22.82
CA PRO A 701 17.10 3.02 -21.89
C PRO A 701 18.62 2.94 -21.70
N MET A 702 19.41 3.62 -22.53
CA MET A 702 20.87 3.57 -22.48
C MET A 702 21.41 4.26 -21.21
N ARG A 703 22.43 3.65 -20.60
CA ARG A 703 23.15 4.17 -19.44
C ARG A 703 24.65 4.07 -19.67
N LEU A 704 25.38 5.12 -19.37
CA LEU A 704 26.82 5.08 -19.17
C LEU A 704 27.09 4.79 -17.70
N VAL A 705 27.80 3.73 -17.41
CA VAL A 705 28.24 3.34 -16.06
C VAL A 705 29.74 3.60 -15.97
N ILE A 706 30.18 4.42 -15.04
CA ILE A 706 31.60 4.62 -14.75
C ILE A 706 31.86 4.00 -13.39
N TYR A 707 32.85 3.11 -13.28
CA TYR A 707 33.05 2.32 -12.07
C TYR A 707 34.53 2.16 -11.72
N GLY A 708 34.75 1.85 -10.44
CA GLY A 708 36.04 1.41 -9.92
C GLY A 708 35.81 0.30 -8.90
N ASP A 709 36.51 -0.81 -9.09
CA ASP A 709 36.39 -2.02 -8.31
C ASP A 709 37.73 -2.29 -7.60
N ALA A 710 37.67 -2.81 -6.37
CA ALA A 710 38.83 -3.12 -5.55
C ALA A 710 38.56 -4.37 -4.72
N GLY A 711 39.50 -5.32 -4.67
CA GLY A 711 39.29 -6.54 -3.90
C GLY A 711 40.55 -7.35 -3.64
N ALA A 712 40.49 -8.17 -2.60
CA ALA A 712 41.52 -9.12 -2.22
C ALA A 712 40.87 -10.41 -1.68
N ALA A 713 41.44 -11.55 -2.04
CA ALA A 713 41.11 -12.85 -1.48
C ALA A 713 42.41 -13.54 -1.00
N TRP A 714 42.40 -14.12 0.19
CA TRP A 714 43.60 -14.69 0.82
C TRP A 714 43.31 -15.84 1.78
N GLY A 715 44.37 -16.54 2.24
CA GLY A 715 44.28 -17.77 3.01
C GLY A 715 44.11 -17.61 4.53
N ALA A 716 43.89 -18.74 5.22
CA ALA A 716 43.86 -18.79 6.68
C ALA A 716 45.28 -18.71 7.24
N GLY A 717 45.48 -17.88 8.26
CA GLY A 717 46.78 -17.69 8.92
C GLY A 717 47.63 -16.55 8.33
N GLU A 718 47.34 -16.13 7.10
CA GLU A 718 47.92 -14.93 6.50
C GLU A 718 47.21 -13.68 7.04
N GLY A 719 48.01 -12.68 7.46
CA GLY A 719 47.50 -11.35 7.79
C GLY A 719 47.19 -10.57 6.52
N PHE A 720 46.18 -9.70 6.56
CA PHE A 720 45.84 -8.88 5.40
C PHE A 720 47.05 -8.08 4.90
N SER A 721 47.44 -8.30 3.64
CA SER A 721 48.53 -7.59 2.99
C SER A 721 47.98 -6.58 2.00
N TRP A 722 48.45 -5.34 2.07
CA TRP A 722 48.10 -4.31 1.08
C TRP A 722 48.56 -4.68 -0.34
N ASN A 723 49.51 -5.61 -0.48
CA ASN A 723 50.02 -6.07 -1.78
C ASN A 723 49.06 -7.05 -2.47
N GLU A 724 48.11 -7.65 -1.76
CA GLU A 724 47.10 -8.55 -2.33
C GLU A 724 45.90 -7.80 -2.92
N LEU A 725 45.78 -6.51 -2.60
CA LEU A 725 44.69 -5.69 -3.07
C LEU A 725 44.84 -5.42 -4.57
N ARG A 726 43.83 -5.83 -5.34
CA ARG A 726 43.72 -5.61 -6.77
C ARG A 726 42.69 -4.53 -7.04
N PHE A 727 42.94 -3.74 -8.07
CA PHE A 727 42.05 -2.69 -8.50
C PHE A 727 41.80 -2.80 -9.99
N ASP A 728 40.61 -2.39 -10.40
CA ASP A 728 40.33 -2.03 -11.78
C ASP A 728 39.38 -0.83 -11.83
N ALA A 729 39.37 -0.16 -12.98
CA ALA A 729 38.44 0.91 -13.26
C ALA A 729 38.06 0.89 -14.73
N GLY A 730 36.83 1.32 -15.03
CA GLY A 730 36.33 1.25 -16.37
C GLY A 730 35.05 2.03 -16.58
N PHE A 731 34.56 1.92 -17.81
CA PHE A 731 33.23 2.39 -18.17
C PHE A 731 32.49 1.34 -18.98
N GLU A 732 31.17 1.39 -18.90
CA GLU A 732 30.28 0.43 -19.54
C GLU A 732 29.07 1.16 -20.10
N LEU A 733 28.66 0.76 -21.30
CA LEU A 733 27.39 1.11 -21.89
C LEU A 733 26.42 -0.03 -21.61
N ASP A 734 25.38 0.30 -20.85
CA ASP A 734 24.29 -0.60 -20.52
C ASP A 734 23.04 -0.17 -21.28
N TYR A 735 22.47 -1.08 -22.07
CA TYR A 735 21.21 -0.91 -22.75
C TYR A 735 20.18 -1.91 -22.21
N LEU A 736 19.05 -1.38 -21.75
CA LEU A 736 17.91 -2.13 -21.19
C LEU A 736 18.22 -2.97 -19.94
N GLU A 737 19.37 -2.77 -19.28
CA GLU A 737 19.85 -3.66 -18.19
C GLU A 737 20.08 -5.09 -18.69
N MET A 738 20.28 -5.27 -20.00
CA MET A 738 20.44 -6.56 -20.65
C MET A 738 21.72 -6.64 -21.46
N LEU A 739 22.03 -5.63 -22.27
CA LEU A 739 23.25 -5.58 -23.06
C LEU A 739 24.25 -4.65 -22.39
N ARG A 740 25.43 -5.15 -22.07
CA ARG A 740 26.50 -4.45 -21.38
C ARG A 740 27.76 -4.55 -22.25
N ALA A 741 28.34 -3.43 -22.62
CA ALA A 741 29.60 -3.40 -23.35
C ALA A 741 30.51 -2.34 -22.74
N GLY A 742 31.73 -2.71 -22.36
CA GLY A 742 32.60 -1.83 -21.59
C GLY A 742 34.07 -1.98 -21.91
N CYS A 743 34.85 -1.05 -21.37
CA CYS A 743 36.31 -1.13 -21.37
C CYS A 743 36.80 -0.99 -19.93
N VAL A 744 37.74 -1.85 -19.55
CA VAL A 744 38.28 -1.94 -18.19
C VAL A 744 39.80 -1.91 -18.22
N TRP A 745 40.36 -1.21 -17.24
CA TRP A 745 41.80 -1.13 -16.99
C TRP A 745 42.09 -1.69 -15.60
N PRO A 746 42.88 -2.77 -15.50
CA PRO A 746 43.51 -3.14 -14.24
C PRO A 746 44.42 -1.99 -13.76
N VAL A 747 44.30 -1.60 -12.49
CA VAL A 747 45.05 -0.48 -11.89
C VAL A 747 46.02 -1.04 -10.83
N GLY A 748 47.17 -1.53 -11.27
CA GLY A 748 48.23 -2.13 -10.46
C GLY A 748 49.49 -2.26 -11.29
N GLY A 749 50.70 -2.20 -10.70
CA GLY A 749 51.96 -1.93 -11.41
C GLY A 749 52.25 -2.79 -12.66
N LEU A 750 53.17 -2.30 -13.51
CA LEU A 750 53.61 -2.67 -14.89
C LEU A 750 53.52 -4.14 -15.41
N ARG A 751 53.16 -5.14 -14.59
CA ARG A 751 52.93 -6.54 -14.96
C ARG A 751 51.47 -7.01 -14.92
N GLU A 752 50.55 -6.22 -14.38
CA GLU A 752 49.15 -6.65 -14.21
C GLU A 752 48.26 -6.14 -15.35
N GLY A 753 48.20 -6.91 -16.45
CA GLY A 753 47.12 -6.91 -17.44
C GLY A 753 47.04 -5.71 -18.41
N SER A 754 46.77 -6.00 -19.69
CA SER A 754 46.39 -4.98 -20.67
C SER A 754 44.92 -4.56 -20.48
N PRO A 755 44.52 -3.35 -20.90
CA PRO A 755 43.10 -3.00 -20.98
C PRO A 755 42.33 -4.01 -21.82
N ARG A 756 41.09 -4.28 -21.41
CA ARG A 756 40.21 -5.24 -22.06
C ARG A 756 38.88 -4.59 -22.39
N ILE A 757 38.33 -4.97 -23.54
CA ILE A 757 36.96 -4.67 -23.92
C ILE A 757 36.16 -5.92 -23.60
N TYR A 758 34.98 -5.73 -23.03
CA TYR A 758 34.08 -6.84 -22.73
C TYR A 758 32.66 -6.59 -23.23
N ILE A 759 31.94 -7.68 -23.50
CA ILE A 759 30.53 -7.69 -23.86
C ILE A 759 29.76 -8.79 -23.14
N GLY A 760 28.67 -8.40 -22.51
CA GLY A 760 27.72 -9.30 -21.88
C GLY A 760 26.30 -9.02 -22.35
N TRP A 761 25.51 -10.07 -22.54
CA TRP A 761 24.09 -9.98 -22.81
C TRP A 761 23.32 -10.97 -21.94
N GLY A 762 22.27 -10.52 -21.27
CA GLY A 762 21.32 -11.42 -20.61
C GLY A 762 20.44 -10.69 -19.62
N ALA A 763 19.26 -11.26 -19.36
CA ALA A 763 18.46 -10.83 -18.21
C ALA A 763 19.24 -11.20 -16.95
N HIS A 764 19.32 -10.28 -15.97
CA HIS A 764 19.78 -10.61 -14.61
C HIS A 764 18.98 -11.80 -14.04
N VAL A 765 19.47 -13.01 -14.29
CA VAL A 765 19.10 -14.24 -13.59
C VAL A 765 20.38 -14.75 -12.95
N ILE A 766 20.95 -13.94 -12.06
CA ILE A 766 21.76 -14.35 -10.91
C ILE A 766 21.43 -13.36 -9.79
#